data_AF-A0A0G2EJP1-F1
#
_entry.id   AF-A0A0G2EJP1-F1
#
_cell.length_a   1.000
_cell.length_b   1.000
_cell.length_c   1.000
_cell.angle_alpha   90.00
_cell.angle_beta   90.00
_cell.angle_gamma   90.00
#
_symmetry.space_group_name_H-M   'P 1'
#
loop_
_entity.id
_entity.type
_entity.pdbx_description
1 polymer ?
#
loop_
_entity_poly.entity_id
_entity_poly.type
_entity_poly.pdbx_seq_one_letter_code
_entity_poly.pdbx_strand_id
1 'polypeptide(L)'
;MSEQTNKPHRTGKEKKKPTGGTNPKAFAFANPGKLQKQAARSHDIKEKRLHVPLVDRLPEEAPPIVVAVVGPPGVGKSTLIKSLIRRYTKQTLSHPIGPLTVVTSKRRRLTFIETPADSLAAMIDIAKVVDIVLLMIDGNYGFEMETMEFLNVLSSTGMPGNVFGILTHLDLFKKQSALSIQKKRLKHRFWSELYQGAKLFYLSGVVNGRYPDREVLNLSRFLSVMKNPRPLVWRNSHPYCVADRFLDITPPTEIEEDAKCDRTVALYGYLRGTNFPAQGARVHVPGVGDLNVSMIESLPDPCPTPYQEKAAQQITGKSKSRRLGEKQKVLFAPMSDVGGVLVDKDAVYIDVKKPTFDPNVDYEERGLGEQLVVGLQGERRLLGEADKGFKLFSNGEAVSRNAAEDDTNDKGRTSQRHARLASRVEEEDEEEYGSEDEEDEDQEMLESGDEDEEDDTGYVEESRLGRAFRKDDDKAANGDGQDDIAFADSDSDLGSISSVEDQDLEDPDDLSDEDDEEEDSSDDEGALKWKDNLAETARKAHGRKRPYRTTELARLMYNDSMSPAEVLKTWRGEQQDENAEEQDPDEFFKAVKNNSSTESEDRAIPEYNYEALEEKWTDEDNLEALRRRFASTRLGKDGDDDEGSDDEFEGIEDDDEGDGAFEDLETGEVVGDKEGEEDEEAKMQEERDKNARKKEELRLRFEEEDRAGFANDKTNERADGGEDEEFGEDDWYDAQKAAIQKQLDINRAEFEQLDDQSRVRVEGYRAGTYARIVLENVPYEFSANFNPRFPVIIGGLTPTEDRFGYLQVRIKRHRWHKKILKTNDPLIFSLGWRRFQSLPIYSISDSRVRNRMLKYTPEHMHCFATFYGPLIAPNTGFCCVNSFSNKNPGFRIAATGVVLNVDESFEIVKKLKLTGHPYKIFKNTAFIKDMFGTSLEIAKFEGASIKTVSGIRGQIKRALSKPEGCFRATFEDKVLMSDIVFLRAWFPIKPHKFYNAVTNLLDLQGAEDGEDSAWKGMRLTGEVRRAEGIETPQEKNSAYRKIERTERHFNPLRVPKKLAKDLPFSSQPVQMQKQKRETYMQKRAVVAGKEERVARNLMQQVMTLRNEKVAKRRDAQEKRREGYRKKVAENEEKRAEREKREKAEYWGKEGRKRKAQEAAANRGGKRRR
;
A
#
# COMPACT_ATOMS: atom_id res chain seq x y z
N MET A 1 -38.73 -82.60 50.16
CA MET A 1 -37.99 -82.61 48.88
C MET A 1 -37.03 -81.44 48.87
N SER A 2 -35.86 -81.58 48.25
CA SER A 2 -34.78 -80.59 48.27
C SER A 2 -34.45 -80.12 46.85
N GLU A 3 -34.49 -78.81 46.62
CA GLU A 3 -33.93 -78.19 45.41
C GLU A 3 -32.82 -77.22 45.81
N GLN A 4 -31.57 -77.55 45.48
CA GLN A 4 -30.44 -76.64 45.63
C GLN A 4 -30.31 -75.80 44.36
N THR A 5 -30.86 -74.58 44.36
CA THR A 5 -30.61 -73.61 43.30
C THR A 5 -29.22 -72.97 43.47
N ASN A 6 -28.22 -73.56 42.83
CA ASN A 6 -26.85 -73.04 42.82
C ASN A 6 -26.82 -71.62 42.22
N LYS A 7 -26.25 -70.66 42.96
CA LYS A 7 -26.10 -69.28 42.49
C LYS A 7 -25.09 -69.24 41.33
N PRO A 8 -25.42 -68.62 40.18
CA PRO A 8 -24.44 -68.44 39.11
C PRO A 8 -23.28 -67.57 39.61
N HIS A 9 -22.06 -68.01 39.33
CA HIS A 9 -20.86 -67.24 39.64
C HIS A 9 -20.81 -65.97 38.78
N ARG A 10 -20.37 -64.88 39.40
CA ARG A 10 -20.28 -63.56 38.76
C ARG A 10 -19.33 -63.63 37.56
N THR A 11 -19.84 -63.34 36.37
CA THR A 11 -19.04 -63.24 35.15
C THR A 11 -17.90 -62.22 35.31
N GLY A 12 -16.78 -62.50 34.65
CA GLY A 12 -15.59 -61.67 34.70
C GLY A 12 -15.92 -60.22 34.31
N LYS A 13 -15.45 -59.26 35.11
CA LYS A 13 -15.71 -57.84 34.85
C LYS A 13 -14.92 -57.43 33.61
N GLU A 14 -15.58 -57.37 32.45
CA GLU A 14 -14.95 -56.96 31.19
C GLU A 14 -14.19 -55.64 31.38
N LYS A 15 -12.88 -55.69 31.13
CA LYS A 15 -12.07 -54.49 31.00
C LYS A 15 -12.48 -53.84 29.68
N LYS A 16 -13.08 -52.64 29.73
CA LYS A 16 -13.23 -51.82 28.53
C LYS A 16 -11.87 -51.76 27.82
N LYS A 17 -11.81 -52.26 26.58
CA LYS A 17 -10.65 -52.03 25.69
C LYS A 17 -10.45 -50.50 25.58
N PRO A 18 -9.20 -49.99 25.47
CA PRO A 18 -9.00 -48.59 25.13
C PRO A 18 -9.71 -48.29 23.81
N THR A 19 -10.41 -47.16 23.73
CA THR A 19 -11.25 -46.78 22.58
C THR A 19 -10.42 -46.09 21.51
N GLY A 20 -9.47 -46.84 20.95
CA GLY A 20 -8.54 -46.43 19.90
C GLY A 20 -7.56 -47.58 19.61
N GLY A 21 -7.12 -47.73 18.37
CA GLY A 21 -6.26 -48.85 17.96
C GLY A 21 -4.89 -48.86 18.64
N THR A 22 -4.38 -47.69 19.05
CA THR A 22 -3.11 -47.53 19.75
C THR A 22 -3.29 -47.42 21.27
N ASN A 23 -2.28 -47.84 22.04
CA ASN A 23 -2.33 -47.82 23.51
C ASN A 23 -1.87 -46.45 24.06
N PRO A 24 -2.77 -45.57 24.56
CA PRO A 24 -2.40 -44.22 25.00
C PRO A 24 -1.50 -44.19 26.26
N LYS A 25 -1.28 -45.32 26.94
CA LYS A 25 -0.31 -45.43 28.02
C LYS A 25 1.12 -45.72 27.54
N ALA A 26 1.28 -46.27 26.33
CA ALA A 26 2.58 -46.47 25.71
C ALA A 26 3.13 -45.15 25.16
N PHE A 27 2.27 -44.33 24.55
CA PHE A 27 2.60 -43.00 24.01
C PHE A 27 2.61 -41.89 25.09
N ALA A 28 2.88 -42.24 26.35
CA ALA A 28 2.93 -41.29 27.45
C ALA A 28 4.34 -40.66 27.60
N PHE A 29 4.42 -39.34 27.65
CA PHE A 29 5.70 -38.62 27.74
C PHE A 29 6.40 -38.81 29.11
N ALA A 30 7.68 -39.20 29.09
CA ALA A 30 8.47 -39.44 30.31
C ALA A 30 8.67 -38.21 31.23
N ASN A 31 8.47 -36.98 30.73
CA ASN A 31 8.68 -35.75 31.49
C ASN A 31 7.57 -34.70 31.21
N PRO A 32 6.33 -34.92 31.68
CA PRO A 32 5.18 -34.09 31.33
C PRO A 32 5.35 -32.62 31.76
N GLY A 33 5.95 -32.35 32.92
CA GLY A 33 6.22 -30.98 33.39
C GLY A 33 7.31 -30.23 32.61
N LYS A 34 8.19 -30.94 31.88
CA LYS A 34 9.13 -30.33 30.93
C LYS A 34 8.40 -30.04 29.61
N LEU A 35 7.64 -31.01 29.10
CA LEU A 35 6.85 -30.86 27.88
C LEU A 35 5.86 -29.70 28.00
N GLN A 36 5.11 -29.59 29.11
CA GLN A 36 4.15 -28.49 29.31
C GLN A 36 4.81 -27.10 29.26
N LYS A 37 6.01 -26.95 29.85
CA LYS A 37 6.79 -25.69 29.80
C LYS A 37 7.35 -25.42 28.41
N GLN A 38 7.72 -26.46 27.67
CA GLN A 38 8.21 -26.35 26.30
C GLN A 38 7.06 -25.99 25.33
N ALA A 39 5.91 -26.67 25.45
CA ALA A 39 4.69 -26.43 24.69
C ALA A 39 4.17 -25.01 24.90
N ALA A 40 3.97 -24.58 26.16
CA ALA A 40 3.57 -23.21 26.47
C ALA A 40 4.56 -22.19 25.86
N ARG A 41 5.87 -22.43 25.99
CA ARG A 41 6.89 -21.57 25.37
C ARG A 41 6.86 -21.59 23.84
N SER A 42 6.48 -22.70 23.19
CA SER A 42 6.34 -22.75 21.73
C SER A 42 5.08 -22.05 21.26
N HIS A 43 3.94 -22.16 21.95
CA HIS A 43 2.74 -21.37 21.66
C HIS A 43 3.01 -19.88 21.88
N ASP A 44 3.64 -19.49 23.00
CA ASP A 44 4.13 -18.13 23.26
C ASP A 44 5.02 -17.58 22.11
N ILE A 45 5.73 -18.44 21.39
CA ILE A 45 6.62 -18.04 20.28
C ILE A 45 5.88 -18.05 18.93
N LYS A 46 4.94 -18.98 18.72
CA LYS A 46 4.05 -19.06 17.55
C LYS A 46 3.12 -17.84 17.49
N GLU A 47 2.40 -17.55 18.58
CA GLU A 47 1.57 -16.34 18.75
C GLU A 47 2.33 -15.06 18.39
N LYS A 48 3.61 -14.95 18.79
CA LYS A 48 4.47 -13.77 18.51
C LYS A 48 5.06 -13.74 17.10
N ARG A 49 4.82 -14.77 16.27
CA ARG A 49 5.11 -14.80 14.82
C ARG A 49 3.88 -14.46 13.98
N LEU A 50 2.67 -14.70 14.49
CA LEU A 50 1.43 -14.29 13.84
C LEU A 50 1.38 -12.76 13.72
N HIS A 51 1.00 -12.29 12.54
CA HIS A 51 0.82 -10.88 12.21
C HIS A 51 -0.43 -10.77 11.33
N VAL A 52 -0.94 -9.56 11.11
CA VAL A 52 -1.98 -9.35 10.08
C VAL A 52 -1.38 -9.72 8.72
N PRO A 53 -1.96 -10.66 7.95
CA PRO A 53 -1.53 -10.92 6.58
C PRO A 53 -1.78 -9.67 5.73
N LEU A 54 -0.77 -9.24 4.98
CA LEU A 54 -0.80 -8.07 4.12
C LEU A 54 -0.07 -8.42 2.83
N VAL A 55 -0.60 -7.98 1.69
CA VAL A 55 0.00 -8.18 0.37
C VAL A 55 1.31 -7.40 0.29
N ASP A 56 2.43 -8.10 0.08
CA ASP A 56 3.69 -7.48 -0.32
C ASP A 56 3.68 -7.30 -1.85
N ARG A 57 3.90 -6.08 -2.33
CA ARG A 57 3.88 -5.74 -3.77
C ARG A 57 5.29 -5.42 -4.30
N LEU A 58 6.31 -5.94 -3.62
CA LEU A 58 7.71 -5.72 -3.97
C LEU A 58 8.12 -6.64 -5.15
N PRO A 59 8.55 -6.09 -6.30
CA PRO A 59 8.92 -6.87 -7.48
C PRO A 59 10.26 -7.60 -7.30
N GLU A 60 10.55 -8.55 -8.22
CA GLU A 60 11.83 -9.26 -8.33
C GLU A 60 13.02 -8.29 -8.27
N GLU A 61 13.01 -7.27 -9.15
CA GLU A 61 13.99 -6.21 -9.14
C GLU A 61 13.50 -5.02 -8.30
N ALA A 62 13.65 -5.17 -6.98
CA ALA A 62 13.19 -4.17 -6.02
C ALA A 62 13.86 -2.79 -6.20
N PRO A 63 13.10 -1.68 -6.14
CA PRO A 63 13.66 -0.32 -6.17
C PRO A 63 14.63 -0.06 -5.00
N PRO A 64 15.58 0.88 -5.14
CA PRO A 64 16.64 1.09 -4.15
C PRO A 64 16.06 1.60 -2.82
N ILE A 65 16.25 0.83 -1.74
CA ILE A 65 15.58 1.04 -0.44
C ILE A 65 15.92 2.43 0.11
N VAL A 66 14.92 3.22 0.51
CA VAL A 66 15.12 4.62 0.91
C VAL A 66 15.62 4.72 2.35
N VAL A 67 16.81 5.31 2.52
CA VAL A 67 17.50 5.51 3.79
C VAL A 67 17.61 7.01 4.09
N ALA A 68 16.75 7.56 4.96
CA ALA A 68 16.89 8.96 5.36
C ALA A 68 17.81 9.11 6.58
N VAL A 69 18.73 10.07 6.48
CA VAL A 69 19.55 10.56 7.59
C VAL A 69 18.85 11.78 8.19
N VAL A 70 18.37 11.63 9.43
CA VAL A 70 17.47 12.60 10.06
C VAL A 70 17.96 13.00 11.43
N GLY A 71 17.96 14.30 11.72
CA GLY A 71 18.46 14.84 12.97
C GLY A 71 18.49 16.37 12.97
N PRO A 72 18.81 16.97 14.13
CA PRO A 72 18.81 18.41 14.36
C PRO A 72 19.89 19.13 13.53
N PRO A 73 19.86 20.48 13.46
CA PRO A 73 20.95 21.22 12.83
C PRO A 73 22.29 20.92 13.52
N GLY A 74 23.39 20.91 12.75
CA GLY A 74 24.75 20.71 13.28
C GLY A 74 25.16 19.29 13.72
N VAL A 75 24.25 18.31 13.77
CA VAL A 75 24.52 16.95 14.34
C VAL A 75 25.49 16.05 13.54
N GLY A 76 25.90 16.46 12.33
CA GLY A 76 26.82 15.70 11.45
C GLY A 76 26.16 14.82 10.38
N LYS A 77 24.99 15.21 9.85
CA LYS A 77 24.26 14.41 8.83
C LYS A 77 25.06 14.21 7.54
N SER A 78 25.55 15.29 6.95
CA SER A 78 26.30 15.23 5.69
C SER A 78 27.64 14.51 5.86
N THR A 79 28.31 14.64 7.02
CA THR A 79 29.56 13.91 7.32
C THR A 79 29.31 12.40 7.52
N LEU A 80 28.14 12.00 8.03
CA LEU A 80 27.72 10.59 8.05
C LEU A 80 27.53 10.05 6.63
N ILE A 81 26.85 10.80 5.76
CA ILE A 81 26.61 10.43 4.35
C ILE A 81 27.94 10.29 3.60
N LYS A 82 28.84 11.29 3.68
CA LYS A 82 30.21 11.20 3.11
C LYS A 82 30.95 9.95 3.56
N SER A 83 30.83 9.60 4.84
CA SER A 83 31.51 8.44 5.43
C SER A 83 30.90 7.11 4.94
N LEU A 84 29.57 7.02 4.83
CA LEU A 84 28.87 5.83 4.32
C LEU A 84 29.13 5.61 2.82
N ILE A 85 29.05 6.65 1.99
CA ILE A 85 29.29 6.53 0.55
C ILE A 85 30.73 6.09 0.29
N ARG A 86 31.73 6.76 0.90
CA ARG A 86 33.14 6.32 0.79
C ARG A 86 33.37 4.89 1.30
N ARG A 87 32.58 4.41 2.27
CA ARG A 87 32.67 3.02 2.76
C ARG A 87 32.15 2.01 1.74
N TYR A 88 31.15 2.36 0.94
CA TYR A 88 30.58 1.50 -0.12
C TYR A 88 31.31 1.63 -1.46
N THR A 89 31.45 2.84 -2.01
CA THR A 89 31.88 3.10 -3.40
C THR A 89 33.32 3.59 -3.54
N LYS A 90 34.05 3.74 -2.42
CA LYS A 90 35.44 4.25 -2.33
C LYS A 90 35.66 5.72 -2.72
N GLN A 91 34.78 6.29 -3.54
CA GLN A 91 34.78 7.69 -3.94
C GLN A 91 34.60 8.65 -2.76
N THR A 92 34.94 9.92 -2.97
CA THR A 92 34.73 11.03 -2.03
C THR A 92 33.79 12.06 -2.61
N LEU A 93 32.83 12.52 -1.82
CA LEU A 93 31.97 13.66 -2.13
C LEU A 93 32.25 14.80 -1.16
N SER A 94 32.42 16.01 -1.69
CA SER A 94 32.54 17.27 -0.96
C SER A 94 31.18 17.87 -0.63
N HIS A 95 30.16 17.65 -1.48
CA HIS A 95 28.81 18.20 -1.32
C HIS A 95 27.74 17.14 -1.67
N PRO A 96 27.47 16.17 -0.76
CA PRO A 96 26.37 15.22 -0.94
C PRO A 96 25.01 15.92 -0.75
N ILE A 97 24.35 16.24 -1.85
CA ILE A 97 23.07 16.93 -1.96
C ILE A 97 22.12 16.12 -2.86
N GLY A 98 20.82 16.18 -2.59
CA GLY A 98 19.83 15.33 -3.25
C GLY A 98 19.86 13.86 -2.77
N PRO A 99 19.20 12.94 -3.50
CA PRO A 99 19.24 11.51 -3.24
C PRO A 99 20.47 10.84 -3.87
N LEU A 100 21.01 9.84 -3.17
CA LEU A 100 22.32 9.25 -3.45
C LEU A 100 22.20 7.72 -3.49
N THR A 101 22.08 7.16 -4.69
CA THR A 101 21.82 5.73 -4.91
C THR A 101 23.12 4.94 -5.04
N VAL A 102 23.23 3.84 -4.29
CA VAL A 102 24.47 3.05 -4.13
C VAL A 102 24.17 1.55 -4.14
N VAL A 103 24.92 0.78 -4.92
CA VAL A 103 24.87 -0.70 -4.89
C VAL A 103 25.60 -1.21 -3.63
N THR A 104 24.91 -1.99 -2.79
CA THR A 104 25.46 -2.49 -1.51
C THR A 104 25.56 -4.00 -1.40
N SER A 105 24.87 -4.73 -2.28
CA SER A 105 24.85 -6.19 -2.37
C SER A 105 24.33 -6.60 -3.75
N LYS A 106 24.65 -7.83 -4.20
CA LYS A 106 24.25 -8.34 -5.53
C LYS A 106 22.74 -8.30 -5.82
N ARG A 107 21.88 -8.17 -4.80
CA ARG A 107 20.41 -8.06 -4.91
C ARG A 107 19.84 -6.75 -4.34
N ARG A 108 20.68 -5.77 -3.93
CA ARG A 108 20.22 -4.55 -3.24
C ARG A 108 21.06 -3.29 -3.48
N ARG A 109 20.36 -2.28 -4.01
CA ARG A 109 20.72 -0.86 -4.04
C ARG A 109 20.02 -0.11 -2.88
N LEU A 110 20.65 0.93 -2.33
CA LEU A 110 20.11 1.82 -1.28
C LEU A 110 20.16 3.27 -1.78
N THR A 111 19.14 4.08 -1.50
CA THR A 111 19.15 5.53 -1.77
C THR A 111 19.27 6.29 -0.45
N PHE A 112 20.39 6.98 -0.22
CA PHE A 112 20.57 7.86 0.93
C PHE A 112 19.99 9.25 0.65
N ILE A 113 19.27 9.83 1.62
CA ILE A 113 18.70 11.19 1.54
C ILE A 113 18.96 11.94 2.85
N GLU A 114 19.46 13.17 2.80
CA GLU A 114 19.50 14.04 3.98
C GLU A 114 18.16 14.78 4.16
N THR A 115 17.56 14.77 5.35
CA THR A 115 16.51 15.77 5.65
C THR A 115 17.14 17.13 5.94
N PRO A 116 16.70 18.24 5.32
CA PRO A 116 17.01 19.57 5.85
C PRO A 116 16.45 19.69 7.27
N ALA A 117 17.26 20.19 8.21
CA ALA A 117 16.85 20.30 9.63
C ALA A 117 15.74 21.33 9.83
N ASP A 118 15.78 22.38 9.01
CA ASP A 118 15.06 23.64 9.23
C ASP A 118 13.61 23.57 8.70
N SER A 119 13.23 22.47 8.04
CA SER A 119 11.91 22.27 7.45
C SER A 119 11.23 21.00 7.97
N LEU A 120 10.37 21.17 8.97
CA LEU A 120 9.44 20.12 9.43
C LEU A 120 8.54 19.62 8.29
N ALA A 121 8.30 20.45 7.25
CA ALA A 121 7.52 20.06 6.09
C ALA A 121 8.23 18.98 5.25
N ALA A 122 9.52 19.16 4.95
CA ALA A 122 10.33 18.14 4.27
C ALA A 122 10.51 16.87 5.12
N MET A 123 10.65 17.00 6.44
CA MET A 123 10.64 15.86 7.36
C MET A 123 9.32 15.07 7.29
N ILE A 124 8.19 15.75 7.09
CA ILE A 124 6.86 15.12 6.96
C ILE A 124 6.73 14.34 5.65
N ASP A 125 7.27 14.83 4.53
CA ASP A 125 7.18 14.13 3.25
C ASP A 125 8.11 12.89 3.24
N ILE A 126 9.34 13.06 3.70
CA ILE A 126 10.31 11.98 3.90
C ILE A 126 9.73 10.89 4.84
N ALA A 127 8.98 11.27 5.89
CA ALA A 127 8.32 10.31 6.78
C ALA A 127 7.23 9.44 6.10
N LYS A 128 6.73 9.83 4.92
CA LYS A 128 5.80 9.01 4.12
C LYS A 128 6.55 7.97 3.29
N VAL A 129 7.73 8.35 2.77
CA VAL A 129 8.53 7.60 1.78
C VAL A 129 9.52 6.60 2.39
N VAL A 130 10.16 6.92 3.51
CA VAL A 130 11.37 6.22 4.01
C VAL A 130 11.16 4.81 4.54
N ASP A 131 12.00 3.88 4.09
CA ASP A 131 12.01 2.47 4.54
C ASP A 131 12.94 2.21 5.73
N ILE A 132 14.05 2.95 5.82
CA ILE A 132 15.05 2.84 6.89
C ILE A 132 15.39 4.25 7.41
N VAL A 133 15.25 4.48 8.71
CA VAL A 133 15.60 5.75 9.35
C VAL A 133 16.94 5.64 10.07
N LEU A 134 17.87 6.55 9.75
CA LEU A 134 19.09 6.81 10.52
C LEU A 134 18.87 8.09 11.35
N LEU A 135 18.38 7.93 12.57
CA LEU A 135 18.08 9.04 13.49
C LEU A 135 19.34 9.45 14.26
N MET A 136 19.91 10.60 13.90
CA MET A 136 21.06 11.18 14.55
C MET A 136 20.66 11.97 15.80
N ILE A 137 21.41 11.75 16.89
CA ILE A 137 21.18 12.33 18.22
C ILE A 137 22.53 12.81 18.75
N ASP A 138 22.63 14.08 19.12
CA ASP A 138 23.83 14.60 19.82
C ASP A 138 23.94 13.93 21.21
N GLY A 139 25.10 13.35 21.52
CA GLY A 139 25.31 12.70 22.81
C GLY A 139 25.39 13.65 24.00
N ASN A 140 26.01 14.80 23.78
CA ASN A 140 26.31 15.82 24.78
C ASN A 140 25.04 16.62 25.16
N TYR A 141 24.31 17.11 24.15
CA TYR A 141 23.03 17.79 24.32
C TYR A 141 21.91 16.79 24.65
N GLY A 142 21.76 15.72 23.86
CA GLY A 142 20.73 14.70 24.00
C GLY A 142 19.61 14.81 22.96
N PHE A 143 18.37 14.60 23.39
CA PHE A 143 17.20 14.61 22.49
C PHE A 143 16.69 16.03 22.24
N GLU A 144 16.75 16.46 20.99
CA GLU A 144 16.21 17.73 20.48
C GLU A 144 14.78 17.58 19.93
N MET A 145 14.09 18.70 19.76
CA MET A 145 12.64 18.72 19.49
C MET A 145 12.31 18.14 18.11
N GLU A 146 13.14 18.40 17.11
CA GLU A 146 13.06 17.87 15.73
C GLU A 146 13.09 16.35 15.71
N THR A 147 14.01 15.73 16.48
CA THR A 147 14.12 14.26 16.58
C THR A 147 12.83 13.66 17.15
N MET A 148 12.27 14.32 18.16
CA MET A 148 11.04 13.89 18.82
C MET A 148 9.81 14.16 17.96
N GLU A 149 9.80 15.26 17.19
CA GLU A 149 8.74 15.59 16.24
C GLU A 149 8.69 14.55 15.12
N PHE A 150 9.82 14.30 14.44
CA PHE A 150 9.90 13.31 13.37
C PHE A 150 9.46 11.89 13.80
N LEU A 151 9.85 11.44 14.99
CA LEU A 151 9.36 10.16 15.56
C LEU A 151 7.83 10.13 15.78
N ASN A 152 7.21 11.26 16.14
CA ASN A 152 5.75 11.34 16.25
C ASN A 152 5.04 11.56 14.89
N VAL A 153 5.75 12.03 13.85
CA VAL A 153 5.25 11.95 12.46
C VAL A 153 5.24 10.50 11.99
N LEU A 154 6.39 9.80 12.05
CA LEU A 154 6.54 8.41 11.60
C LEU A 154 5.51 7.46 12.24
N SER A 155 5.24 7.61 13.54
CA SER A 155 4.23 6.80 14.23
C SER A 155 2.78 7.15 13.86
N SER A 156 2.54 8.25 13.15
CA SER A 156 1.22 8.65 12.62
C SER A 156 1.03 8.36 11.12
N THR A 157 2.11 8.40 10.32
CA THR A 157 2.09 8.06 8.88
C THR A 157 2.22 6.56 8.64
N GLY A 158 3.03 5.87 9.45
CA GLY A 158 3.31 4.44 9.34
C GLY A 158 4.76 4.16 9.72
N MET A 159 4.96 3.50 10.87
CA MET A 159 6.31 3.29 11.39
C MET A 159 7.11 2.33 10.48
N PRO A 160 8.26 2.77 9.92
CA PRO A 160 9.07 1.95 9.03
C PRO A 160 9.69 0.76 9.76
N GLY A 161 10.00 -0.30 9.01
CA GLY A 161 10.43 -1.58 9.57
C GLY A 161 11.72 -1.51 10.38
N ASN A 162 12.61 -0.54 10.10
CA ASN A 162 13.85 -0.36 10.83
C ASN A 162 14.14 1.12 11.14
N VAL A 163 14.38 1.44 12.42
CA VAL A 163 14.83 2.77 12.89
C VAL A 163 16.09 2.58 13.73
N PHE A 164 17.18 3.23 13.34
CA PHE A 164 18.47 3.17 14.03
C PHE A 164 18.78 4.51 14.67
N GLY A 165 19.13 4.48 15.95
CA GLY A 165 19.73 5.63 16.60
C GLY A 165 21.21 5.68 16.26
N ILE A 166 21.73 6.85 15.91
CA ILE A 166 23.15 7.13 15.76
C ILE A 166 23.48 8.25 16.72
N LEU A 167 24.36 7.96 17.68
CA LEU A 167 24.68 8.89 18.76
C LEU A 167 26.09 9.46 18.52
N THR A 168 26.16 10.76 18.24
CA THR A 168 27.38 11.51 17.84
C THR A 168 27.94 12.39 18.96
N HIS A 169 29.02 13.14 18.68
CA HIS A 169 29.64 14.12 19.57
C HIS A 169 30.04 13.53 20.94
N LEU A 170 30.71 12.38 20.90
CA LEU A 170 31.14 11.65 22.09
C LEU A 170 32.56 12.01 22.55
N ASP A 171 33.36 12.51 21.62
CA ASP A 171 34.61 13.26 21.82
C ASP A 171 34.46 14.46 22.76
N LEU A 172 33.31 15.15 22.75
CA LEU A 172 33.02 16.27 23.67
C LEU A 172 33.02 15.85 25.17
N PHE A 173 32.92 14.56 25.50
CA PHE A 173 32.85 14.09 26.89
C PHE A 173 34.23 13.98 27.56
N LYS A 174 34.61 15.04 28.29
CA LYS A 174 35.80 15.07 29.17
C LYS A 174 35.84 13.98 30.27
N LYS A 175 34.78 13.20 30.50
CA LYS A 175 34.70 12.16 31.54
C LYS A 175 33.97 10.90 31.06
N GLN A 176 34.68 9.77 31.01
CA GLN A 176 34.16 8.45 30.60
C GLN A 176 32.95 7.96 31.44
N SER A 177 32.89 8.30 32.71
CA SER A 177 31.75 7.96 33.59
C SER A 177 30.48 8.71 33.19
N ALA A 178 30.58 10.01 32.88
CA ALA A 178 29.46 10.81 32.37
C ALA A 178 28.99 10.30 31.01
N LEU A 179 29.93 9.98 30.10
CA LEU A 179 29.64 9.36 28.80
C LEU A 179 28.83 8.06 28.95
N SER A 180 29.25 7.16 29.87
CA SER A 180 28.56 5.89 30.12
C SER A 180 27.14 6.09 30.67
N ILE A 181 26.97 7.00 31.64
CA ILE A 181 25.67 7.33 32.22
C ILE A 181 24.73 7.94 31.18
N GLN A 182 25.21 8.89 30.37
CA GLN A 182 24.42 9.55 29.33
C GLN A 182 24.07 8.58 28.19
N LYS A 183 25.01 7.74 27.72
CA LYS A 183 24.71 6.65 26.77
C LYS A 183 23.60 5.74 27.29
N LYS A 184 23.64 5.33 28.57
CA LYS A 184 22.59 4.53 29.20
C LYS A 184 21.25 5.28 29.26
N ARG A 185 21.25 6.56 29.65
CA ARG A 185 20.05 7.41 29.74
C ARG A 185 19.38 7.60 28.37
N LEU A 186 20.15 7.99 27.35
CA LEU A 186 19.66 8.19 25.98
C LEU A 186 19.15 6.87 25.39
N LYS A 187 19.86 5.75 25.59
CA LYS A 187 19.42 4.40 25.19
C LYS A 187 18.08 3.99 25.81
N HIS A 188 17.89 4.20 27.11
CA HIS A 188 16.61 3.89 27.76
C HIS A 188 15.47 4.78 27.23
N ARG A 189 15.73 6.07 26.95
CA ARG A 189 14.70 6.96 26.38
C ARG A 189 14.36 6.59 24.93
N PHE A 190 15.36 6.26 24.12
CA PHE A 190 15.20 5.74 22.75
C PHE A 190 14.31 4.48 22.73
N TRP A 191 14.54 3.55 23.66
CA TRP A 191 13.71 2.36 23.84
C TRP A 191 12.26 2.65 24.26
N SER A 192 12.01 3.69 25.06
CA SER A 192 10.66 4.05 25.50
C SER A 192 9.80 4.78 24.45
N GLU A 193 10.40 5.28 23.37
CA GLU A 193 9.71 6.05 22.32
C GLU A 193 9.60 5.28 20.99
N LEU A 194 10.41 4.23 20.80
CA LEU A 194 10.35 3.31 19.66
C LEU A 194 9.86 1.92 20.12
N TYR A 195 10.80 1.07 20.53
CA TYR A 195 10.53 -0.27 21.07
C TYR A 195 11.70 -0.73 21.94
N GLN A 196 11.40 -1.58 22.92
CA GLN A 196 12.40 -2.12 23.83
C GLN A 196 13.44 -2.96 23.07
N GLY A 197 14.72 -2.58 23.18
CA GLY A 197 15.81 -3.27 22.49
C GLY A 197 16.19 -2.71 21.11
N ALA A 198 15.57 -1.59 20.67
CA ALA A 198 15.98 -0.87 19.46
C ALA A 198 17.49 -0.57 19.43
N LYS A 199 18.08 -0.56 18.23
CA LYS A 199 19.53 -0.49 18.04
C LYS A 199 20.01 0.96 18.03
N LEU A 200 21.05 1.21 18.82
CA LEU A 200 21.69 2.51 18.99
C LEU A 200 23.20 2.33 18.73
N PHE A 201 23.70 2.97 17.70
CA PHE A 201 25.12 3.07 17.36
C PHE A 201 25.75 4.27 18.06
N TYR A 202 27.06 4.22 18.22
CA TYR A 202 27.88 5.28 18.79
C TYR A 202 28.95 5.62 17.76
N LEU A 203 29.06 6.90 17.38
CA LEU A 203 30.15 7.41 16.56
C LEU A 203 31.02 8.30 17.44
N SER A 204 32.30 7.99 17.54
CA SER A 204 33.16 8.56 18.59
C SER A 204 33.45 10.05 18.37
N GLY A 205 33.98 10.40 17.19
CA GLY A 205 34.34 11.77 16.82
C GLY A 205 34.72 11.87 15.34
N VAL A 206 35.03 13.07 14.86
CA VAL A 206 35.36 13.30 13.44
C VAL A 206 36.87 13.36 13.22
N VAL A 207 37.38 12.59 12.24
CA VAL A 207 38.79 12.54 11.85
C VAL A 207 38.88 12.76 10.34
N ASN A 208 39.64 13.77 9.90
CA ASN A 208 39.79 14.14 8.49
C ASN A 208 38.43 14.22 7.75
N GLY A 209 37.54 15.05 8.29
CA GLY A 209 36.19 15.34 7.77
C GLY A 209 35.17 14.18 7.83
N ARG A 210 35.55 13.01 8.39
CA ARG A 210 34.76 11.77 8.33
C ARG A 210 34.69 11.06 9.69
N TYR A 211 33.75 10.13 9.83
CA TYR A 211 33.66 9.26 11.01
C TYR A 211 34.61 8.04 10.88
N PRO A 212 34.97 7.37 11.99
CA PRO A 212 35.96 6.30 11.98
C PRO A 212 35.48 5.08 11.18
N ASP A 213 36.25 4.68 10.16
CA ASP A 213 35.92 3.60 9.21
C ASP A 213 35.45 2.28 9.87
N ARG A 214 35.93 1.95 11.08
CA ARG A 214 35.51 0.76 11.84
C ARG A 214 34.09 0.88 12.41
N GLU A 215 33.69 2.05 12.85
CA GLU A 215 32.34 2.32 13.37
C GLU A 215 31.34 2.39 12.22
N VAL A 216 31.74 3.04 11.11
CA VAL A 216 30.97 3.12 9.86
C VAL A 216 30.80 1.74 9.21
N LEU A 217 31.84 0.88 9.22
CA LEU A 217 31.75 -0.52 8.78
C LEU A 217 30.76 -1.33 9.63
N ASN A 218 30.72 -1.11 10.95
CA ASN A 218 29.73 -1.79 11.79
C ASN A 218 28.31 -1.37 11.41
N LEU A 219 28.06 -0.06 11.20
CA LEU A 219 26.77 0.45 10.72
C LEU A 219 26.40 -0.10 9.34
N SER A 220 27.32 -0.07 8.37
CA SER A 220 27.10 -0.56 7.00
C SER A 220 26.81 -2.06 6.96
N ARG A 221 27.43 -2.85 7.86
CA ARG A 221 27.14 -4.29 8.03
C ARG A 221 25.70 -4.54 8.49
N PHE A 222 25.11 -3.68 9.31
CA PHE A 222 23.69 -3.81 9.65
C PHE A 222 22.81 -3.41 8.46
N LEU A 223 23.08 -2.27 7.80
CA LEU A 223 22.35 -1.79 6.61
C LEU A 223 22.23 -2.86 5.51
N SER A 224 23.32 -3.53 5.16
CA SER A 224 23.31 -4.51 4.06
C SER A 224 22.65 -5.87 4.40
N VAL A 225 22.32 -6.16 5.66
CA VAL A 225 21.86 -7.50 6.14
C VAL A 225 20.37 -7.51 6.56
N MET A 226 19.62 -6.45 6.25
CA MET A 226 18.23 -6.31 6.69
C MET A 226 17.25 -7.30 6.02
N LYS A 227 16.04 -7.42 6.56
CA LYS A 227 14.91 -8.00 5.82
C LYS A 227 14.35 -6.98 4.83
N ASN A 228 13.42 -7.40 3.97
CA ASN A 228 12.63 -6.51 3.13
C ASN A 228 11.87 -5.48 4.00
N PRO A 229 11.49 -4.31 3.46
CA PRO A 229 10.65 -3.36 4.19
C PRO A 229 9.37 -4.02 4.68
N ARG A 230 8.80 -3.51 5.78
CA ARG A 230 7.49 -3.95 6.24
C ARG A 230 6.44 -3.44 5.25
N PRO A 231 5.50 -4.26 4.75
CA PRO A 231 4.41 -3.78 3.91
C PRO A 231 3.58 -2.75 4.69
N LEU A 232 3.51 -1.53 4.15
CA LEU A 232 2.75 -0.41 4.70
C LEU A 232 1.63 -0.11 3.73
N VAL A 233 0.37 -0.15 4.19
CA VAL A 233 -0.83 -0.03 3.34
C VAL A 233 -0.73 1.17 2.39
N TRP A 234 -0.26 2.33 2.86
CA TRP A 234 -0.07 3.53 2.03
C TRP A 234 0.86 3.30 0.82
N ARG A 235 2.03 2.68 1.04
CA ARG A 235 3.03 2.41 -0.02
C ARG A 235 2.61 1.28 -0.96
N ASN A 236 1.89 0.29 -0.43
CA ASN A 236 1.42 -0.84 -1.23
C ASN A 236 0.09 -0.53 -1.96
N SER A 237 -0.45 0.70 -1.85
CA SER A 237 -1.67 1.15 -2.55
C SER A 237 -1.49 2.34 -3.49
N HIS A 238 -0.42 3.13 -3.34
CA HIS A 238 -0.15 4.30 -4.19
C HIS A 238 1.21 4.15 -4.89
N PRO A 239 1.32 4.53 -6.18
CA PRO A 239 2.60 4.65 -6.83
C PRO A 239 3.27 5.95 -6.39
N TYR A 240 4.59 5.95 -6.25
CA TYR A 240 5.36 7.14 -5.95
C TYR A 240 6.77 7.08 -6.55
N CYS A 241 7.35 8.25 -6.80
CA CYS A 241 8.73 8.41 -7.23
C CYS A 241 9.45 9.37 -6.26
N VAL A 242 10.76 9.17 -6.10
CA VAL A 242 11.67 10.19 -5.56
C VAL A 242 12.46 10.67 -6.76
N ALA A 243 12.46 11.98 -7.05
CA ALA A 243 13.19 12.51 -8.19
C ALA A 243 14.69 12.55 -7.85
N ASP A 244 15.47 11.76 -8.58
CA ASP A 244 16.93 11.72 -8.52
C ASP A 244 17.56 12.86 -9.34
N ARG A 245 16.97 13.23 -10.50
CA ARG A 245 17.38 14.40 -11.31
C ARG A 245 16.17 15.30 -11.62
N PHE A 246 16.41 16.60 -11.61
CA PHE A 246 15.51 17.66 -12.06
C PHE A 246 16.05 18.23 -13.39
N LEU A 247 15.16 18.58 -14.33
CA LEU A 247 15.48 19.26 -15.58
C LEU A 247 14.27 20.10 -16.02
N ASP A 248 14.50 21.36 -16.39
CA ASP A 248 13.52 22.19 -17.10
C ASP A 248 13.71 21.95 -18.61
N ILE A 249 12.62 21.69 -19.35
CA ILE A 249 12.64 21.41 -20.81
C ILE A 249 11.90 22.53 -21.58
N THR A 250 11.41 23.56 -20.89
CA THR A 250 10.65 24.66 -21.50
C THR A 250 11.44 25.32 -22.65
N PRO A 251 10.87 25.45 -23.86
CA PRO A 251 11.53 26.06 -25.00
C PRO A 251 12.07 27.46 -24.66
N PRO A 252 13.37 27.77 -24.93
CA PRO A 252 13.95 29.07 -24.58
C PRO A 252 13.19 30.28 -25.12
N THR A 253 12.53 30.14 -26.27
CA THR A 253 11.64 31.17 -26.84
C THR A 253 10.49 31.55 -25.91
N GLU A 254 9.84 30.59 -25.27
CA GLU A 254 8.76 30.83 -24.30
C GLU A 254 9.29 31.48 -23.01
N ILE A 255 10.56 31.26 -22.67
CA ILE A 255 11.27 31.87 -21.53
C ILE A 255 11.63 33.33 -21.83
N GLU A 256 11.99 33.64 -23.07
CA GLU A 256 12.31 35.00 -23.55
C GLU A 256 11.05 35.86 -23.78
N GLU A 257 9.97 35.27 -24.30
CA GLU A 257 8.67 35.94 -24.46
C GLU A 257 8.02 36.27 -23.11
N ASP A 258 7.88 35.27 -22.24
CA ASP A 258 7.24 35.42 -20.94
C ASP A 258 8.06 34.75 -19.83
N ALA A 259 8.95 35.52 -19.18
CA ALA A 259 9.84 35.02 -18.12
C ALA A 259 9.13 34.40 -16.89
N LYS A 260 7.79 34.46 -16.84
CA LYS A 260 6.91 33.85 -15.83
C LYS A 260 5.96 32.78 -16.39
N CYS A 261 6.15 32.32 -17.63
CA CYS A 261 5.40 31.20 -18.21
C CYS A 261 5.49 29.94 -17.32
N ASP A 262 4.40 29.18 -17.26
CA ASP A 262 4.41 27.86 -16.64
C ASP A 262 5.32 26.90 -17.43
N ARG A 263 6.03 26.03 -16.71
CA ARG A 263 7.18 25.28 -17.23
C ARG A 263 6.85 23.82 -17.51
N THR A 264 7.60 23.23 -18.44
CA THR A 264 7.62 21.79 -18.68
C THR A 264 8.85 21.19 -18.00
N VAL A 265 8.63 20.34 -16.99
CA VAL A 265 9.70 19.83 -16.11
C VAL A 265 9.79 18.32 -16.22
N ALA A 266 10.98 17.82 -16.54
CA ALA A 266 11.29 16.40 -16.44
C ALA A 266 11.90 16.07 -15.08
N LEU A 267 11.26 15.13 -14.38
CA LEU A 267 11.74 14.54 -13.15
C LEU A 267 12.14 13.09 -13.44
N TYR A 268 13.40 12.74 -13.19
CA TYR A 268 13.90 11.38 -13.38
C TYR A 268 14.01 10.67 -12.03
N GLY A 269 13.65 9.40 -11.93
CA GLY A 269 13.84 8.64 -10.70
C GLY A 269 13.26 7.21 -10.75
N TYR A 270 13.49 6.45 -9.68
CA TYR A 270 12.93 5.09 -9.56
C TYR A 270 11.46 5.13 -9.14
N LEU A 271 10.63 4.35 -9.86
CA LEU A 271 9.23 4.08 -9.51
C LEU A 271 9.14 3.12 -8.31
N ARG A 272 8.19 3.39 -7.40
CA ARG A 272 8.07 2.74 -6.09
C ARG A 272 6.61 2.59 -5.67
N GLY A 273 6.35 1.67 -4.75
CA GLY A 273 5.00 1.39 -4.26
C GLY A 273 4.28 0.44 -5.19
N THR A 274 3.16 0.87 -5.77
CA THR A 274 2.51 0.15 -6.89
C THR A 274 3.11 0.55 -8.23
N ASN A 275 2.72 -0.16 -9.29
CA ASN A 275 2.98 0.25 -10.66
C ASN A 275 2.33 1.61 -10.98
N PHE A 276 2.92 2.36 -11.88
CA PHE A 276 2.51 3.71 -12.28
C PHE A 276 1.72 3.63 -13.59
N PRO A 277 0.49 4.18 -13.68
CA PRO A 277 -0.34 4.06 -14.88
C PRO A 277 0.31 4.74 -16.09
N ALA A 278 0.18 4.14 -17.28
CA ALA A 278 0.92 4.58 -18.47
C ALA A 278 0.50 5.96 -19.01
N GLN A 279 -0.78 6.33 -18.86
CA GLN A 279 -1.35 7.58 -19.38
C GLN A 279 -2.37 8.16 -18.39
N GLY A 280 -2.61 9.48 -18.46
CA GLY A 280 -3.61 10.17 -17.63
C GLY A 280 -3.28 10.23 -16.14
N ALA A 281 -2.01 10.03 -15.76
CA ALA A 281 -1.62 9.94 -14.36
C ALA A 281 -1.70 11.30 -13.63
N ARG A 282 -2.53 11.35 -12.58
CA ARG A 282 -2.64 12.49 -11.66
C ARG A 282 -1.62 12.34 -10.53
N VAL A 283 -0.82 13.39 -10.29
CA VAL A 283 0.22 13.39 -9.27
C VAL A 283 0.11 14.59 -8.33
N HIS A 284 0.56 14.42 -7.09
CA HIS A 284 0.84 15.51 -6.17
C HIS A 284 2.34 15.61 -5.93
N VAL A 285 2.91 16.81 -6.10
CA VAL A 285 4.29 17.14 -5.72
C VAL A 285 4.24 17.94 -4.41
N PRO A 286 4.62 17.37 -3.25
CA PRO A 286 4.42 18.00 -1.94
C PRO A 286 5.17 19.32 -1.76
N GLY A 287 4.48 20.44 -2.01
CA GLY A 287 5.05 21.78 -1.93
C GLY A 287 4.95 22.59 -3.22
N VAL A 288 4.52 21.98 -4.32
CA VAL A 288 4.16 22.65 -5.58
C VAL A 288 2.63 22.63 -5.72
N GLY A 289 2.05 21.46 -6.00
CA GLY A 289 0.62 21.34 -6.24
C GLY A 289 0.20 19.95 -6.72
N ASP A 290 -1.04 19.87 -7.20
CA ASP A 290 -1.54 18.74 -8.00
C ASP A 290 -1.21 19.05 -9.48
N LEU A 291 -0.64 18.08 -10.18
CA LEU A 291 -0.17 18.22 -11.57
C LEU A 291 -0.60 16.99 -12.40
N ASN A 292 -0.63 17.17 -13.72
CA ASN A 292 -0.80 16.09 -14.68
C ASN A 292 0.58 15.61 -15.16
N VAL A 293 0.73 14.30 -15.35
CA VAL A 293 1.83 13.74 -16.14
C VAL A 293 1.40 13.68 -17.60
N SER A 294 2.21 14.22 -18.51
CA SER A 294 1.92 14.13 -19.95
C SER A 294 2.63 12.95 -20.61
N MET A 295 3.90 12.72 -20.28
CA MET A 295 4.68 11.59 -20.78
C MET A 295 5.46 10.88 -19.66
N ILE A 296 5.53 9.56 -19.75
CA ILE A 296 6.43 8.71 -18.96
C ILE A 296 7.28 7.91 -19.94
N GLU A 297 8.55 7.74 -19.62
CA GLU A 297 9.48 6.92 -20.38
C GLU A 297 10.32 6.05 -19.43
N SER A 298 10.35 4.74 -19.68
CA SER A 298 11.22 3.80 -18.99
C SER A 298 12.65 3.88 -19.55
N LEU A 299 13.61 4.16 -18.68
CA LEU A 299 15.03 4.25 -19.04
C LEU A 299 15.83 3.08 -18.44
N PRO A 300 16.99 2.73 -19.00
CA PRO A 300 17.92 1.80 -18.37
C PRO A 300 18.30 2.24 -16.95
N ASP A 301 18.47 1.27 -16.04
CA ASP A 301 18.85 1.52 -14.65
C ASP A 301 20.29 2.08 -14.56
N PRO A 302 20.52 3.27 -13.95
CA PRO A 302 21.87 3.81 -13.75
C PRO A 302 22.64 3.15 -12.59
N CYS A 303 22.04 2.25 -11.81
CA CYS A 303 22.69 1.43 -10.78
C CYS A 303 22.24 -0.05 -10.84
N PRO A 304 22.48 -0.75 -11.96
CA PRO A 304 22.01 -2.11 -12.19
C PRO A 304 22.54 -3.05 -11.11
N THR A 305 21.66 -3.87 -10.53
CA THR A 305 22.13 -4.85 -9.54
C THR A 305 22.79 -6.04 -10.25
N PRO A 306 23.91 -6.59 -9.73
CA PRO A 306 24.50 -7.86 -10.20
C PRO A 306 23.64 -9.11 -9.92
N TYR A 307 22.31 -8.97 -9.89
CA TYR A 307 21.38 -10.07 -9.75
C TYR A 307 21.19 -10.79 -11.09
N GLN A 308 21.08 -10.06 -12.19
CA GLN A 308 20.98 -10.62 -13.55
C GLN A 308 22.24 -11.41 -13.91
N GLU A 309 23.44 -10.83 -13.70
CA GLU A 309 24.71 -11.56 -13.79
C GLU A 309 24.70 -12.86 -12.96
N LYS A 310 24.13 -12.80 -11.75
CA LYS A 310 24.08 -13.93 -10.81
C LYS A 310 22.97 -14.93 -11.16
N ALA A 311 21.97 -14.54 -11.96
CA ALA A 311 21.00 -15.46 -12.57
C ALA A 311 21.68 -16.22 -13.71
N ALA A 312 22.30 -15.50 -14.65
CA ALA A 312 23.12 -16.08 -15.72
C ALA A 312 24.21 -17.03 -15.16
N GLN A 313 25.01 -16.61 -14.17
CA GLN A 313 26.01 -17.45 -13.52
C GLN A 313 25.43 -18.71 -12.83
N GLN A 314 24.15 -18.72 -12.45
CA GLN A 314 23.49 -19.90 -11.90
C GLN A 314 23.00 -20.85 -12.99
N ILE A 315 22.60 -20.32 -14.16
CA ILE A 315 22.26 -21.11 -15.35
C ILE A 315 23.53 -21.73 -15.94
N THR A 316 24.60 -20.96 -16.14
CA THR A 316 25.88 -21.44 -16.69
C THR A 316 26.77 -22.17 -15.66
N GLY A 317 26.22 -22.72 -14.58
CA GLY A 317 26.93 -23.52 -13.56
C GLY A 317 28.08 -22.85 -12.77
N LYS A 318 28.43 -21.59 -13.04
CA LYS A 318 29.67 -20.96 -12.53
C LYS A 318 29.62 -20.69 -11.01
N SER A 319 30.78 -20.80 -10.37
CA SER A 319 30.90 -20.79 -8.89
C SER A 319 30.26 -19.58 -8.22
N LYS A 320 29.42 -19.85 -7.21
CA LYS A 320 28.49 -18.89 -6.57
C LYS A 320 29.20 -17.87 -5.66
N SER A 321 30.01 -16.98 -6.25
CA SER A 321 30.77 -15.95 -5.54
C SER A 321 29.86 -15.00 -4.73
N ARG A 322 30.09 -14.98 -3.42
CA ARG A 322 29.32 -14.25 -2.40
C ARG A 322 29.84 -12.82 -2.14
N ARG A 323 30.97 -12.43 -2.74
CA ARG A 323 31.55 -11.07 -2.62
C ARG A 323 31.03 -10.17 -3.75
N LEU A 324 31.03 -8.87 -3.52
CA LEU A 324 30.74 -7.83 -4.53
C LEU A 324 32.09 -7.35 -5.12
N GLY A 325 32.21 -7.31 -6.45
CA GLY A 325 33.42 -6.83 -7.14
C GLY A 325 33.65 -5.32 -6.99
N GLU A 326 34.82 -4.80 -7.35
CA GLU A 326 35.10 -3.35 -7.32
C GLU A 326 34.22 -2.59 -8.33
N LYS A 327 34.21 -3.04 -9.60
CA LYS A 327 33.37 -2.50 -10.69
C LYS A 327 31.86 -2.48 -10.36
N GLN A 328 31.41 -3.35 -9.45
CA GLN A 328 30.01 -3.49 -9.05
C GLN A 328 29.57 -2.51 -7.93
N LYS A 329 30.43 -1.61 -7.47
CA LYS A 329 30.15 -0.64 -6.38
C LYS A 329 29.76 0.72 -6.94
N VAL A 330 28.76 0.75 -7.81
CA VAL A 330 28.32 1.97 -8.51
C VAL A 330 27.72 2.99 -7.54
N LEU A 331 27.99 4.27 -7.80
CA LEU A 331 27.33 5.44 -7.22
C LEU A 331 26.53 6.14 -8.33
N PHE A 332 25.26 6.45 -8.08
CA PHE A 332 24.48 7.38 -8.89
C PHE A 332 23.96 8.52 -8.01
N ALA A 333 24.36 9.74 -8.35
CA ALA A 333 24.16 10.93 -7.52
C ALA A 333 24.20 12.22 -8.36
N PRO A 334 23.24 12.42 -9.30
CA PRO A 334 23.34 13.46 -10.33
C PRO A 334 23.15 14.89 -9.80
N MET A 335 22.72 15.08 -8.55
CA MET A 335 22.66 16.38 -7.85
C MET A 335 23.87 16.63 -6.92
N SER A 336 24.98 15.90 -7.10
CA SER A 336 26.17 15.94 -6.24
C SER A 336 27.48 15.89 -7.03
N ASP A 337 28.58 16.20 -6.35
CA ASP A 337 29.94 16.28 -6.91
C ASP A 337 30.60 14.90 -7.16
N VAL A 338 30.07 14.11 -8.10
CA VAL A 338 30.64 12.80 -8.41
C VAL A 338 32.01 12.96 -9.07
N GLY A 339 33.07 12.60 -8.34
CA GLY A 339 34.44 12.64 -8.84
C GLY A 339 35.06 14.04 -8.93
N GLY A 340 34.39 15.07 -8.41
CA GLY A 340 34.77 16.48 -8.56
C GLY A 340 34.00 17.23 -9.66
N VAL A 341 33.06 16.57 -10.35
CA VAL A 341 32.14 17.21 -11.31
C VAL A 341 30.78 17.39 -10.65
N LEU A 342 30.31 18.64 -10.57
CA LEU A 342 28.99 19.02 -10.09
C LEU A 342 28.18 19.62 -11.25
N VAL A 343 27.02 19.04 -11.54
CA VAL A 343 26.07 19.57 -12.53
C VAL A 343 24.96 20.31 -11.80
N ASP A 344 24.73 21.58 -12.16
CA ASP A 344 23.64 22.39 -11.63
C ASP A 344 22.89 23.08 -12.78
N LYS A 345 21.63 22.68 -12.97
CA LYS A 345 20.83 22.93 -14.18
C LYS A 345 21.63 22.56 -15.44
N ASP A 346 22.11 23.55 -16.19
CA ASP A 346 22.86 23.40 -17.44
C ASP A 346 24.36 23.70 -17.27
N ALA A 347 24.78 24.19 -16.10
CA ALA A 347 26.17 24.50 -15.78
C ALA A 347 26.90 23.27 -15.20
N VAL A 348 28.16 23.09 -15.59
CA VAL A 348 29.04 22.02 -15.10
C VAL A 348 30.25 22.63 -14.41
N TYR A 349 30.31 22.51 -13.08
CA TYR A 349 31.41 22.97 -12.24
C TYR A 349 32.38 21.82 -11.99
N ILE A 350 33.68 22.05 -12.19
CA ILE A 350 34.72 21.02 -12.03
C ILE A 350 35.78 21.50 -11.02
N ASP A 351 35.90 20.79 -9.90
CA ASP A 351 36.91 21.06 -8.85
C ASP A 351 38.28 20.46 -9.23
N VAL A 352 39.12 21.26 -9.88
CA VAL A 352 40.49 20.88 -10.24
C VAL A 352 41.45 21.26 -9.12
N LYS A 353 42.00 20.25 -8.43
CA LYS A 353 42.88 20.37 -7.24
C LYS A 353 44.16 21.22 -7.43
N LYS A 354 44.48 21.60 -8.66
CA LYS A 354 45.46 22.63 -9.02
C LYS A 354 44.86 23.43 -10.20
N PRO A 355 44.62 24.75 -10.08
CA PRO A 355 44.11 25.56 -11.18
C PRO A 355 45.24 25.98 -12.14
N THR A 356 45.95 24.99 -12.71
CA THR A 356 47.16 25.20 -13.53
C THR A 356 46.91 25.96 -14.83
N PHE A 357 45.66 25.96 -15.33
CA PHE A 357 45.28 26.52 -16.64
C PHE A 357 44.50 27.84 -16.55
N ASP A 358 44.46 28.51 -15.40
CA ASP A 358 43.81 29.83 -15.31
C ASP A 358 44.72 30.92 -15.91
N PRO A 359 44.33 31.60 -17.02
CA PRO A 359 45.15 32.64 -17.63
C PRO A 359 45.39 33.83 -16.69
N ASN A 360 44.52 34.06 -15.69
CA ASN A 360 44.58 35.19 -14.76
C ASN A 360 45.51 34.95 -13.56
N VAL A 361 46.06 33.74 -13.40
CA VAL A 361 46.93 33.39 -12.26
C VAL A 361 48.36 33.19 -12.74
N ASP A 362 49.20 34.20 -12.52
CA ASP A 362 50.63 34.13 -12.81
C ASP A 362 51.31 33.12 -11.87
N TYR A 363 51.78 32.01 -12.46
CA TYR A 363 52.60 31.01 -11.80
C TYR A 363 54.05 31.16 -12.27
N GLU A 364 54.99 31.20 -11.33
CA GLU A 364 56.43 31.40 -11.60
C GLU A 364 57.05 30.24 -12.41
N GLU A 365 56.43 29.05 -12.36
CA GLU A 365 56.78 27.87 -13.16
C GLU A 365 55.53 27.36 -13.92
N ARG A 366 55.32 27.86 -15.15
CA ARG A 366 54.41 27.21 -16.13
C ARG A 366 55.26 26.36 -17.08
N GLY A 367 54.86 25.10 -17.31
CA GLY A 367 55.51 24.22 -18.29
C GLY A 367 55.24 24.63 -19.73
N LEU A 368 56.12 24.27 -20.67
CA LEU A 368 55.99 24.61 -22.10
C LEU A 368 54.61 24.22 -22.69
N GLY A 369 54.10 23.03 -22.34
CA GLY A 369 52.77 22.58 -22.78
C GLY A 369 51.62 23.37 -22.14
N GLU A 370 51.76 23.82 -20.89
CA GLU A 370 50.77 24.64 -20.19
C GLU A 370 50.73 26.05 -20.78
N GLN A 371 51.89 26.63 -21.06
CA GLN A 371 52.04 27.92 -21.75
C GLN A 371 51.47 27.87 -23.18
N LEU A 372 51.67 26.76 -23.90
CA LEU A 372 51.11 26.55 -25.24
C LEU A 372 49.58 26.42 -25.21
N VAL A 373 49.01 25.69 -24.24
CA VAL A 373 47.54 25.59 -24.07
C VAL A 373 46.92 26.95 -23.73
N VAL A 374 47.52 27.73 -22.82
CA VAL A 374 47.05 29.08 -22.49
C VAL A 374 47.20 30.04 -23.70
N GLY A 375 48.25 29.89 -24.49
CA GLY A 375 48.43 30.63 -25.75
C GLY A 375 47.31 30.34 -26.76
N LEU A 376 47.04 29.06 -27.04
CA LEU A 376 45.96 28.63 -27.93
C LEU A 376 44.57 29.09 -27.43
N GLN A 377 44.34 29.11 -26.11
CA GLN A 377 43.08 29.60 -25.53
C GLN A 377 42.87 31.12 -25.73
N GLY A 378 43.95 31.88 -25.95
CA GLY A 378 43.89 33.30 -26.28
C GLY A 378 43.76 33.60 -27.78
N GLU A 379 44.17 32.68 -28.66
CA GLU A 379 44.16 32.89 -30.11
C GLU A 379 42.77 32.66 -30.72
N ARG A 380 42.29 33.64 -31.49
CA ARG A 380 40.93 33.65 -32.09
C ARG A 380 40.92 33.47 -33.62
N ARG A 381 42.06 33.16 -34.23
CA ARG A 381 42.19 32.86 -35.66
C ARG A 381 41.63 31.47 -35.95
N LEU A 382 41.08 31.25 -37.15
CA LEU A 382 40.69 29.90 -37.54
C LEU A 382 41.95 29.08 -37.87
N LEU A 383 42.04 27.85 -37.35
CA LEU A 383 43.14 26.95 -37.70
C LEU A 383 43.02 26.58 -39.19
N GLY A 384 43.97 27.05 -40.01
CA GLY A 384 43.92 26.93 -41.47
C GLY A 384 43.43 28.18 -42.21
N GLU A 385 43.17 29.29 -41.50
CA GLU A 385 42.90 30.60 -42.13
C GLU A 385 44.16 31.14 -42.82
N ALA A 386 44.17 31.06 -44.16
CA ALA A 386 45.32 31.44 -44.96
C ALA A 386 45.40 32.97 -45.16
N ASP A 387 46.04 33.66 -44.21
CA ASP A 387 46.43 35.09 -44.29
C ASP A 387 47.21 35.45 -45.59
N LYS A 388 47.72 34.45 -46.33
CA LYS A 388 48.41 34.60 -47.62
C LYS A 388 48.00 33.48 -48.58
N GLY A 389 47.61 33.85 -49.80
CA GLY A 389 47.34 32.90 -50.88
C GLY A 389 48.57 32.11 -51.33
N PHE A 390 48.35 30.92 -51.88
CA PHE A 390 49.43 30.08 -52.40
C PHE A 390 50.11 30.73 -53.62
N LYS A 391 51.42 30.58 -53.75
CA LYS A 391 52.21 31.06 -54.89
C LYS A 391 52.68 29.88 -55.73
N LEU A 392 52.29 29.87 -57.01
CA LEU A 392 52.68 28.81 -57.96
C LEU A 392 54.15 28.92 -58.41
N PHE A 393 54.75 30.11 -58.29
CA PHE A 393 56.16 30.37 -58.63
C PHE A 393 56.76 31.37 -57.63
N SER A 394 58.09 31.36 -57.46
CA SER A 394 58.82 32.21 -56.50
C SER A 394 58.51 33.71 -56.64
N ASN A 395 58.47 34.20 -57.88
CA ASN A 395 58.11 35.58 -58.23
C ASN A 395 56.63 35.79 -58.60
N GLY A 396 55.78 34.77 -58.39
CA GLY A 396 54.35 34.85 -58.71
C GLY A 396 53.55 35.71 -57.73
N GLU A 397 52.40 36.22 -58.19
CA GLU A 397 51.37 36.79 -57.31
C GLU A 397 50.67 35.68 -56.49
N ALA A 398 50.13 36.03 -55.32
CA ALA A 398 49.51 35.08 -54.40
C ALA A 398 48.03 34.87 -54.74
N VAL A 399 47.62 33.64 -55.06
CA VAL A 399 46.25 33.36 -55.49
C VAL A 399 45.31 33.38 -54.28
N SER A 400 44.45 34.39 -54.21
CA SER A 400 43.33 34.50 -53.27
C SER A 400 42.04 34.01 -53.93
N ARG A 401 41.18 33.33 -53.17
CA ARG A 401 39.91 32.78 -53.67
C ARG A 401 38.78 33.81 -53.75
N ASN A 402 38.97 35.00 -53.18
CA ASN A 402 37.93 36.02 -52.98
C ASN A 402 37.77 36.96 -54.18
N ALA A 403 37.76 36.42 -55.40
CA ALA A 403 37.71 37.17 -56.66
C ALA A 403 36.75 36.55 -57.70
N ALA A 404 35.71 35.85 -57.25
CA ALA A 404 34.87 34.99 -58.09
C ALA A 404 33.37 34.97 -57.69
N GLU A 405 32.81 36.10 -57.25
CA GLU A 405 31.37 36.24 -56.93
C GLU A 405 30.60 37.11 -57.95
N ASP A 406 31.10 37.23 -59.19
CA ASP A 406 30.48 38.05 -60.25
C ASP A 406 30.36 37.28 -61.58
N ASP A 407 29.63 36.15 -61.57
CA ASP A 407 28.89 35.69 -62.76
C ASP A 407 27.68 34.82 -62.40
N THR A 408 26.56 35.47 -62.06
CA THR A 408 25.29 34.79 -61.71
C THR A 408 24.42 34.55 -62.95
N ASN A 409 24.84 33.67 -63.87
CA ASN A 409 23.98 33.24 -64.97
C ASN A 409 24.18 31.82 -65.55
N ASP A 410 23.04 31.27 -65.97
CA ASP A 410 22.81 30.26 -67.01
C ASP A 410 23.03 28.74 -66.71
N LYS A 411 22.08 27.94 -67.21
CA LYS A 411 22.05 26.46 -67.43
C LYS A 411 22.06 25.51 -66.23
N GLY A 412 20.89 25.37 -65.60
CA GLY A 412 20.47 24.07 -65.04
C GLY A 412 20.28 23.01 -66.14
N ARG A 413 20.17 21.72 -65.77
CA ARG A 413 19.91 20.61 -66.73
C ARG A 413 18.74 19.71 -66.30
N THR A 414 17.65 19.80 -67.04
CA THR A 414 16.48 18.92 -66.94
C THR A 414 16.65 17.65 -67.78
N SER A 415 17.03 16.52 -67.17
CA SER A 415 16.73 15.14 -67.61
C SER A 415 17.51 14.12 -66.78
N GLN A 416 16.87 13.06 -66.31
CA GLN A 416 17.59 11.87 -65.84
C GLN A 416 18.35 11.19 -67.00
N ARG A 417 19.47 10.53 -66.71
CA ARG A 417 20.15 9.64 -67.65
C ARG A 417 20.05 8.20 -67.18
N HIS A 418 19.59 7.32 -68.07
CA HIS A 418 19.77 5.88 -67.90
C HIS A 418 21.27 5.52 -67.91
N ALA A 419 21.64 4.49 -67.16
CA ALA A 419 22.98 3.93 -67.19
C ALA A 419 23.33 3.39 -68.60
N ARG A 420 24.60 3.51 -68.97
CA ARG A 420 25.18 2.76 -70.09
C ARG A 420 26.20 1.77 -69.53
N LEU A 421 26.08 0.52 -69.97
CA LEU A 421 27.06 -0.53 -69.75
C LEU A 421 28.37 -0.15 -70.46
N ALA A 422 29.51 -0.30 -69.80
CA ALA A 422 30.83 -0.13 -70.39
C ALA A 422 31.45 -1.50 -70.69
N SER A 423 31.97 -1.66 -71.91
CA SER A 423 32.70 -2.85 -72.36
C SER A 423 34.20 -2.69 -72.13
N ARG A 424 34.87 -3.81 -71.82
CA ARG A 424 36.32 -3.91 -71.60
C ARG A 424 37.10 -4.12 -72.91
N VAL A 425 38.10 -3.27 -73.11
CA VAL A 425 39.36 -3.43 -73.86
C VAL A 425 40.30 -2.41 -73.16
N GLU A 426 41.54 -2.65 -72.69
CA GLU A 426 42.72 -3.30 -73.32
C GLU A 426 43.12 -2.55 -74.61
N GLU A 427 44.38 -2.13 -74.82
CA GLU A 427 45.65 -2.34 -74.12
C GLU A 427 46.59 -1.11 -74.33
N GLU A 428 47.62 -0.97 -73.49
CA GLU A 428 49.06 -0.73 -73.78
C GLU A 428 49.49 -0.17 -75.18
N ASP A 429 50.53 0.67 -75.35
CA ASP A 429 51.52 1.25 -74.42
C ASP A 429 52.35 2.43 -75.03
N GLU A 430 53.32 2.98 -74.25
CA GLU A 430 54.63 3.59 -74.67
C GLU A 430 54.63 4.91 -75.54
N GLU A 431 55.66 5.80 -75.57
CA GLU A 431 56.99 5.92 -74.91
C GLU A 431 57.58 7.39 -74.89
N GLU A 432 58.84 7.54 -74.41
CA GLU A 432 59.88 8.58 -74.76
C GLU A 432 59.68 10.07 -74.30
N TYR A 433 60.60 10.79 -73.60
CA TYR A 433 62.09 10.88 -73.66
C TYR A 433 62.74 11.70 -72.49
N GLY A 434 63.92 11.25 -71.97
CA GLY A 434 65.03 12.06 -71.36
C GLY A 434 64.86 12.71 -69.97
N SER A 435 65.91 13.07 -69.20
CA SER A 435 67.38 12.83 -69.27
C SER A 435 68.11 13.32 -67.97
N GLU A 436 69.40 12.98 -67.78
CA GLU A 436 70.37 13.50 -66.75
C GLU A 436 70.11 12.97 -65.29
N ASP A 437 71.06 12.30 -64.60
CA ASP A 437 72.30 12.73 -63.87
C ASP A 437 71.99 13.41 -62.49
N GLU A 438 72.74 13.28 -61.37
CA GLU A 438 74.10 12.77 -61.07
C GLU A 438 74.25 12.37 -59.55
N GLU A 439 75.26 11.55 -59.23
CA GLU A 439 76.02 11.25 -57.97
C GLU A 439 75.56 11.62 -56.50
N ASP A 440 75.54 10.58 -55.63
CA ASP A 440 76.25 10.36 -54.33
C ASP A 440 76.00 11.12 -52.98
N GLU A 441 76.59 10.52 -51.92
CA GLU A 441 76.85 10.92 -50.51
C GLU A 441 75.78 10.78 -49.38
N ASP A 442 75.59 9.51 -48.94
CA ASP A 442 76.01 8.98 -47.62
C ASP A 442 75.39 9.32 -46.23
N GLN A 443 75.19 8.24 -45.45
CA GLN A 443 75.42 8.05 -43.98
C GLN A 443 74.48 8.75 -42.96
N GLU A 444 74.05 8.16 -41.83
CA GLU A 444 74.24 6.86 -41.12
C GLU A 444 72.85 6.33 -40.66
N MET A 445 72.53 5.03 -40.66
CA MET A 445 72.88 3.99 -39.66
C MET A 445 72.49 4.36 -38.20
N LEU A 446 71.76 3.56 -37.41
CA LEU A 446 72.10 2.19 -36.98
C LEU A 446 70.89 1.31 -36.58
N GLU A 447 71.06 0.00 -36.76
CA GLU A 447 70.13 -1.06 -36.36
C GLU A 447 70.22 -1.44 -34.86
N SER A 448 69.12 -1.96 -34.32
CA SER A 448 69.05 -3.25 -33.58
C SER A 448 67.62 -3.47 -33.07
N GLY A 449 67.02 -4.65 -33.17
CA GLY A 449 67.48 -5.89 -33.81
C GLY A 449 66.74 -7.09 -33.20
N ASP A 450 66.16 -7.94 -34.05
CA ASP A 450 65.54 -9.25 -33.74
C ASP A 450 64.32 -9.20 -32.79
N GLU A 451 63.37 -10.15 -32.80
CA GLU A 451 63.27 -11.44 -33.49
C GLU A 451 61.77 -11.73 -33.84
N ASP A 452 61.49 -12.84 -34.55
CA ASP A 452 60.20 -13.16 -35.19
C ASP A 452 58.99 -13.44 -34.25
N GLU A 453 57.75 -13.36 -34.77
CA GLU A 453 56.81 -14.52 -34.89
C GLU A 453 55.36 -14.15 -35.33
N GLU A 454 54.82 -14.99 -36.22
CA GLU A 454 53.42 -15.39 -36.53
C GLU A 454 52.17 -14.48 -36.27
N ASP A 455 51.65 -13.94 -37.39
CA ASP A 455 50.32 -14.23 -38.00
C ASP A 455 48.94 -13.81 -37.40
N ASP A 456 47.99 -13.69 -38.35
CA ASP A 456 46.52 -13.52 -38.29
C ASP A 456 45.86 -12.54 -37.28
N THR A 457 45.40 -11.39 -37.81
CA THR A 457 44.25 -10.64 -37.28
C THR A 457 43.27 -10.23 -38.38
N GLY A 458 42.50 -11.20 -38.89
CA GLY A 458 41.44 -10.93 -39.86
C GLY A 458 40.32 -9.99 -39.35
N TYR A 459 39.89 -9.06 -40.22
CA TYR A 459 38.57 -8.43 -40.14
C TYR A 459 38.09 -8.04 -41.55
N VAL A 460 37.10 -8.75 -42.07
CA VAL A 460 36.43 -8.44 -43.35
C VAL A 460 34.94 -8.32 -43.07
N GLU A 461 34.38 -7.13 -43.29
CA GLU A 461 32.97 -6.83 -43.04
C GLU A 461 32.13 -7.07 -44.31
N GLU A 462 30.93 -7.62 -44.15
CA GLU A 462 30.07 -7.99 -45.29
C GLU A 462 29.50 -6.78 -46.05
N SER A 463 29.64 -6.77 -47.37
CA SER A 463 28.51 -6.41 -48.24
C SER A 463 28.67 -6.88 -49.69
N ARG A 464 27.75 -7.75 -50.15
CA ARG A 464 26.91 -7.57 -51.36
C ARG A 464 26.18 -8.85 -51.77
N LEU A 465 24.85 -8.81 -51.69
CA LEU A 465 23.97 -9.80 -52.29
C LEU A 465 23.77 -9.55 -53.79
N GLY A 466 23.97 -10.60 -54.60
CA GLY A 466 22.99 -11.03 -55.61
C GLY A 466 23.03 -10.43 -57.02
N ARG A 467 23.54 -11.24 -57.97
CA ARG A 467 22.94 -11.52 -59.31
C ARG A 467 23.66 -12.74 -59.91
N ALA A 468 23.07 -13.92 -60.12
CA ALA A 468 21.80 -14.33 -60.76
C ALA A 468 21.92 -14.59 -62.30
N PHE A 469 22.18 -15.86 -62.62
CA PHE A 469 21.78 -16.65 -63.80
C PHE A 469 21.94 -16.09 -65.23
N ARG A 470 22.86 -16.73 -65.98
CA ARG A 470 22.78 -17.20 -67.39
C ARG A 470 24.17 -17.72 -67.80
N LYS A 471 24.36 -18.75 -68.62
CA LYS A 471 23.51 -19.87 -69.13
C LYS A 471 24.49 -20.88 -69.79
N ASP A 472 24.07 -22.13 -70.02
CA ASP A 472 24.72 -23.14 -70.89
C ASP A 472 26.05 -23.70 -70.33
N ASP A 473 26.07 -25.00 -69.97
CA ASP A 473 26.33 -26.19 -70.81
C ASP A 473 27.84 -26.52 -70.87
N ASP A 474 28.30 -27.55 -70.15
CA ASP A 474 28.60 -28.87 -70.76
C ASP A 474 28.88 -29.97 -69.70
N LYS A 475 29.07 -31.21 -70.18
CA LYS A 475 29.18 -32.52 -69.50
C LYS A 475 30.32 -32.70 -68.46
N ALA A 476 30.10 -33.71 -67.62
CA ALA A 476 31.07 -34.75 -67.20
C ALA A 476 32.24 -34.36 -66.28
N ALA A 477 32.88 -35.29 -65.54
CA ALA A 477 32.46 -36.60 -65.01
C ALA A 477 33.53 -37.07 -63.99
N ASN A 478 33.16 -38.01 -63.11
CA ASN A 478 34.00 -38.61 -62.07
C ASN A 478 34.40 -37.63 -60.94
N GLY A 479 34.67 -38.07 -59.71
CA GLY A 479 34.59 -39.44 -59.17
C GLY A 479 35.75 -39.71 -58.21
N ASP A 480 35.42 -40.22 -57.03
CA ASP A 480 36.31 -40.53 -55.89
C ASP A 480 37.09 -39.33 -55.30
N GLY A 481 37.41 -39.31 -54.00
CA GLY A 481 37.05 -40.25 -52.93
C GLY A 481 38.07 -40.21 -51.78
N GLN A 482 37.70 -40.78 -50.63
CA GLN A 482 38.48 -40.91 -49.38
C GLN A 482 38.76 -39.57 -48.67
N ASP A 483 38.17 -39.24 -47.51
CA ASP A 483 37.98 -39.97 -46.23
C ASP A 483 39.26 -40.16 -45.40
N ASP A 484 39.06 -40.52 -44.13
CA ASP A 484 40.05 -40.89 -43.10
C ASP A 484 40.95 -39.75 -42.56
N ILE A 485 41.10 -39.50 -41.25
CA ILE A 485 40.67 -40.15 -39.99
C ILE A 485 40.30 -39.02 -38.99
N ALA A 486 39.23 -38.97 -38.18
CA ALA A 486 38.36 -39.95 -37.51
C ALA A 486 38.79 -40.37 -36.08
N PHE A 487 37.93 -40.09 -35.08
CA PHE A 487 37.80 -40.83 -33.80
C PHE A 487 39.02 -40.82 -32.82
N ALA A 488 38.87 -41.02 -31.50
CA ALA A 488 37.73 -40.90 -30.59
C ALA A 488 38.23 -40.88 -29.12
N ASP A 489 37.37 -41.34 -28.20
CA ASP A 489 37.56 -41.61 -26.78
C ASP A 489 37.77 -40.43 -25.81
N SER A 490 37.40 -40.54 -24.53
CA SER A 490 36.33 -41.28 -23.82
C SER A 490 36.57 -41.05 -22.33
N ASP A 491 35.57 -40.64 -21.55
CA ASP A 491 35.49 -41.08 -20.15
C ASP A 491 34.04 -41.07 -19.62
N SER A 492 33.86 -41.95 -18.65
CA SER A 492 32.72 -42.37 -17.84
C SER A 492 32.10 -41.27 -16.93
N ASP A 493 31.04 -41.47 -16.13
CA ASP A 493 30.31 -42.69 -15.72
C ASP A 493 28.87 -42.35 -15.26
N LEU A 494 28.01 -43.38 -15.10
CA LEU A 494 26.70 -43.44 -14.43
C LEU A 494 25.51 -42.62 -15.05
N GLY A 495 24.34 -43.19 -15.34
CA GLY A 495 23.92 -44.61 -15.33
C GLY A 495 22.43 -44.82 -14.95
N SER A 496 21.69 -45.59 -15.77
CA SER A 496 20.43 -46.35 -15.54
C SER A 496 19.31 -45.73 -14.64
N ILE A 497 18.07 -45.49 -15.09
CA ILE A 497 17.04 -46.34 -15.73
C ILE A 497 16.68 -47.65 -15.01
N SER A 498 15.37 -47.93 -14.91
CA SER A 498 14.77 -49.27 -14.75
C SER A 498 13.25 -49.16 -15.00
N SER A 499 12.59 -49.98 -15.80
CA SER A 499 13.07 -50.92 -16.83
C SER A 499 12.05 -50.82 -17.96
N VAL A 500 12.44 -50.22 -19.09
CA VAL A 500 12.69 -51.00 -20.32
C VAL A 500 11.63 -50.59 -21.35
N GLU A 501 11.23 -51.41 -22.33
CA GLU A 501 11.71 -52.71 -22.83
C GLU A 501 11.09 -52.86 -24.26
N ASP A 502 11.73 -53.59 -25.18
CA ASP A 502 11.30 -54.01 -26.55
C ASP A 502 10.60 -53.00 -27.50
N GLN A 503 11.43 -52.31 -28.31
CA GLN A 503 11.04 -51.81 -29.63
C GLN A 503 12.24 -52.00 -30.58
N ASP A 504 12.29 -53.12 -31.30
CA ASP A 504 13.26 -53.33 -32.39
C ASP A 504 12.77 -52.64 -33.68
N LEU A 505 13.71 -52.04 -34.41
CA LEU A 505 13.49 -51.34 -35.67
C LEU A 505 14.47 -51.92 -36.70
N GLU A 506 13.94 -52.51 -37.77
CA GLU A 506 14.69 -52.83 -38.99
C GLU A 506 14.34 -51.82 -40.11
N ASP A 507 15.18 -51.75 -41.15
CA ASP A 507 15.17 -50.70 -42.16
C ASP A 507 13.98 -50.77 -43.15
N PRO A 508 13.60 -49.63 -43.77
CA PRO A 508 12.50 -49.56 -44.74
C PRO A 508 12.98 -49.80 -46.19
N ASP A 509 12.73 -51.00 -46.71
CA ASP A 509 12.57 -51.27 -48.15
C ASP A 509 11.09 -51.59 -48.45
N ASP A 510 10.60 -51.25 -49.64
CA ASP A 510 9.16 -51.23 -49.98
C ASP A 510 8.83 -52.13 -51.20
N LEU A 511 8.18 -53.28 -50.95
CA LEU A 511 7.52 -54.21 -51.92
C LEU A 511 8.48 -54.99 -52.88
N SER A 512 8.14 -56.11 -53.57
CA SER A 512 6.88 -56.85 -53.86
C SER A 512 7.11 -58.37 -54.12
N ASP A 513 6.15 -59.03 -54.83
CA ASP A 513 6.15 -60.40 -55.43
C ASP A 513 5.77 -61.54 -54.44
N GLU A 514 5.00 -62.60 -54.75
CA GLU A 514 4.28 -63.14 -55.94
C GLU A 514 2.81 -63.49 -55.46
N ASP A 515 1.70 -63.62 -56.21
CA ASP A 515 1.26 -63.43 -57.62
C ASP A 515 -0.31 -63.28 -57.65
N ASP A 516 -1.01 -63.51 -58.79
CA ASP A 516 -2.50 -63.55 -58.98
C ASP A 516 -3.32 -62.24 -58.72
N GLU A 517 -4.23 -61.70 -59.57
CA GLU A 517 -4.61 -61.89 -60.99
C GLU A 517 -5.02 -60.50 -61.61
N GLU A 518 -4.12 -59.85 -62.38
CA GLU A 518 -4.39 -58.80 -63.44
C GLU A 518 -5.07 -57.44 -63.05
N GLU A 519 -4.79 -56.24 -63.62
CA GLU A 519 -3.97 -55.80 -64.78
C GLU A 519 -3.50 -54.30 -64.67
N ASP A 520 -2.18 -54.06 -64.78
CA ASP A 520 -1.39 -52.92 -65.39
C ASP A 520 -1.32 -51.41 -64.90
N SER A 521 -0.07 -50.88 -64.99
CA SER A 521 0.38 -49.49 -65.33
C SER A 521 0.66 -48.32 -64.31
N SER A 522 1.90 -48.28 -63.80
CA SER A 522 2.89 -47.15 -63.74
C SER A 522 2.89 -45.97 -62.72
N ASP A 523 4.08 -45.81 -62.10
CA ASP A 523 4.87 -44.61 -61.69
C ASP A 523 4.62 -43.84 -60.36
N ASP A 524 5.73 -43.66 -59.60
CA ASP A 524 5.89 -42.84 -58.38
C ASP A 524 6.94 -41.72 -58.58
N GLU A 525 6.69 -40.52 -58.02
CA GLU A 525 7.70 -39.50 -57.68
C GLU A 525 7.08 -38.33 -56.86
N GLY A 526 7.26 -38.32 -55.53
CA GLY A 526 6.53 -37.41 -54.63
C GLY A 526 7.31 -36.32 -53.85
N ALA A 527 8.49 -36.66 -53.32
CA ALA A 527 9.02 -36.03 -52.11
C ALA A 527 10.07 -34.91 -52.33
N LEU A 528 9.64 -33.64 -52.40
CA LEU A 528 10.51 -32.44 -52.16
C LEU A 528 9.80 -31.08 -52.05
N LYS A 529 8.50 -30.99 -52.41
CA LYS A 529 7.77 -29.75 -52.78
C LYS A 529 7.55 -28.66 -51.70
N TRP A 530 8.11 -28.78 -50.50
CA TRP A 530 7.86 -27.82 -49.41
C TRP A 530 8.58 -26.47 -49.57
N LYS A 531 9.68 -26.42 -50.34
CA LYS A 531 10.43 -25.20 -50.61
C LYS A 531 9.93 -24.43 -51.83
N ASP A 532 9.45 -25.12 -52.87
CA ASP A 532 9.05 -24.49 -54.15
C ASP A 532 7.94 -23.46 -53.96
N ASN A 533 6.96 -23.81 -53.11
CA ASN A 533 5.86 -22.92 -52.75
C ASN A 533 6.18 -21.98 -51.58
N LEU A 534 7.40 -21.94 -51.01
CA LEU A 534 7.68 -21.15 -49.80
C LEU A 534 7.44 -19.64 -50.01
N ALA A 535 7.76 -19.11 -51.20
CA ALA A 535 7.46 -17.71 -51.55
C ALA A 535 5.95 -17.47 -51.77
N GLU A 536 5.21 -18.46 -52.27
CA GLU A 536 3.75 -18.42 -52.44
C GLU A 536 3.01 -18.55 -51.11
N THR A 537 3.39 -19.48 -50.23
CA THR A 537 2.81 -19.65 -48.89
C THR A 537 3.18 -18.50 -47.98
N ALA A 538 4.39 -17.92 -48.09
CA ALA A 538 4.71 -16.65 -47.45
C ALA A 538 3.82 -15.51 -47.97
N ARG A 539 3.65 -15.34 -49.29
CA ARG A 539 2.75 -14.31 -49.85
C ARG A 539 1.28 -14.53 -49.49
N LYS A 540 0.81 -15.78 -49.39
CA LYS A 540 -0.54 -16.12 -48.92
C LYS A 540 -0.70 -15.88 -47.40
N ALA A 541 0.31 -16.19 -46.59
CA ALA A 541 0.30 -15.99 -45.14
C ALA A 541 0.54 -14.53 -44.69
N HIS A 542 1.19 -13.71 -45.52
CA HIS A 542 1.32 -12.26 -45.32
C HIS A 542 0.17 -11.47 -45.99
N GLY A 543 -0.39 -11.97 -47.09
CA GLY A 543 -1.43 -11.31 -47.87
C GLY A 543 -2.83 -11.42 -47.27
N ARG A 544 -3.19 -12.56 -46.65
CA ARG A 544 -4.41 -12.67 -45.85
C ARG A 544 -4.07 -12.48 -44.37
N LYS A 545 -4.61 -11.41 -43.76
CA LYS A 545 -4.65 -11.28 -42.30
C LYS A 545 -5.33 -12.51 -41.70
N ARG A 546 -4.75 -13.11 -40.66
CA ARG A 546 -5.36 -14.23 -39.95
C ARG A 546 -6.47 -13.69 -39.03
N PRO A 547 -7.74 -14.05 -39.24
CA PRO A 547 -8.83 -13.57 -38.40
C PRO A 547 -8.73 -14.14 -36.98
N TYR A 548 -9.47 -13.55 -36.05
CA TYR A 548 -9.58 -13.98 -34.65
C TYR A 548 -8.29 -13.94 -33.80
N ARG A 549 -7.21 -13.32 -34.28
CA ARG A 549 -5.95 -13.17 -33.53
C ARG A 549 -6.12 -12.25 -32.31
N THR A 550 -5.90 -12.78 -31.11
CA THR A 550 -6.07 -12.05 -29.83
C THR A 550 -5.20 -10.80 -29.71
N THR A 551 -3.93 -10.86 -30.12
CA THR A 551 -3.01 -9.71 -30.09
C THR A 551 -3.38 -8.62 -31.10
N GLU A 552 -4.14 -8.94 -32.16
CA GLU A 552 -4.65 -7.95 -33.11
C GLU A 552 -5.92 -7.28 -32.56
N LEU A 553 -6.82 -8.04 -31.93
CA LEU A 553 -7.95 -7.48 -31.18
C LEU A 553 -7.47 -6.50 -30.10
N ALA A 554 -6.50 -6.89 -29.27
CA ALA A 554 -5.94 -6.03 -28.23
C ALA A 554 -5.33 -4.73 -28.77
N ARG A 555 -4.81 -4.74 -30.01
CA ARG A 555 -4.32 -3.53 -30.70
C ARG A 555 -5.44 -2.67 -31.27
N LEU A 556 -6.50 -3.28 -31.79
CA LEU A 556 -7.64 -2.60 -32.41
C LEU A 556 -8.61 -2.01 -31.36
N MET A 557 -8.80 -2.67 -30.22
CA MET A 557 -9.70 -2.23 -29.13
C MET A 557 -9.36 -0.85 -28.55
N TYR A 558 -8.11 -0.42 -28.64
CA TYR A 558 -7.62 0.88 -28.14
C TYR A 558 -7.20 1.82 -29.29
N ASN A 559 -7.87 1.72 -30.43
CA ASN A 559 -7.64 2.59 -31.57
C ASN A 559 -8.86 3.48 -31.83
N ASP A 560 -8.89 4.64 -31.20
CA ASP A 560 -9.98 5.64 -31.25
C ASP A 560 -10.31 6.17 -32.67
N SER A 561 -9.55 5.78 -33.70
CA SER A 561 -9.83 6.07 -35.10
C SER A 561 -10.79 5.08 -35.79
N MET A 562 -11.21 4.01 -35.11
CA MET A 562 -12.10 2.96 -35.63
C MET A 562 -13.30 2.76 -34.70
N SER A 563 -14.50 2.56 -35.24
CA SER A 563 -15.66 2.18 -34.41
C SER A 563 -15.53 0.72 -33.90
N PRO A 564 -16.18 0.37 -32.78
CA PRO A 564 -16.21 -1.02 -32.29
C PRO A 564 -16.75 -2.02 -33.32
N ALA A 565 -17.68 -1.59 -34.18
CA ALA A 565 -18.22 -2.41 -35.26
C ALA A 565 -17.17 -2.70 -36.35
N GLU A 566 -16.38 -1.69 -36.76
CA GLU A 566 -15.30 -1.86 -37.73
C GLU A 566 -14.11 -2.64 -37.14
N VAL A 567 -13.81 -2.45 -35.85
CA VAL A 567 -12.85 -3.28 -35.10
C VAL A 567 -13.27 -4.76 -35.14
N LEU A 568 -14.54 -5.07 -34.92
CA LEU A 568 -15.04 -6.44 -34.99
C LEU A 568 -14.96 -7.01 -36.41
N LYS A 569 -15.40 -6.28 -37.45
CA LYS A 569 -15.30 -6.71 -38.86
C LYS A 569 -13.86 -6.98 -39.28
N THR A 570 -12.96 -6.02 -39.04
CA THR A 570 -11.54 -6.15 -39.39
C THR A 570 -10.84 -7.27 -38.62
N TRP A 571 -11.23 -7.53 -37.36
CA TRP A 571 -10.73 -8.68 -36.58
C TRP A 571 -11.27 -10.04 -37.05
N ARG A 572 -12.51 -10.08 -37.55
CA ARG A 572 -13.14 -11.26 -38.17
C ARG A 572 -12.58 -11.58 -39.56
N GLY A 573 -11.81 -10.67 -40.16
CA GLY A 573 -11.32 -10.78 -41.54
C GLY A 573 -12.37 -10.41 -42.59
N GLU A 574 -13.49 -9.81 -42.18
CA GLU A 574 -14.55 -9.29 -43.06
C GLU A 574 -14.05 -7.98 -43.71
N GLN A 575 -13.21 -8.11 -44.74
CA GLN A 575 -12.92 -6.98 -45.63
C GLN A 575 -14.16 -6.64 -46.47
N GLN A 576 -14.35 -5.35 -46.71
CA GLN A 576 -15.25 -4.87 -47.75
C GLN A 576 -14.58 -5.12 -49.10
N ASP A 577 -15.09 -6.04 -49.91
CA ASP A 577 -14.67 -6.19 -51.29
C ASP A 577 -15.05 -4.91 -52.06
N GLU A 578 -14.07 -4.23 -52.64
CA GLU A 578 -14.26 -3.05 -53.51
C GLU A 578 -14.76 -3.46 -54.92
N ASN A 579 -15.56 -4.53 -55.01
CA ASN A 579 -16.23 -5.02 -56.21
C ASN A 579 -17.76 -4.80 -56.10
N ALA A 580 -18.15 -3.57 -55.78
CA ALA A 580 -19.54 -3.11 -55.75
C ALA A 580 -19.81 -1.95 -56.72
N GLU A 581 -18.92 -1.72 -57.71
CA GLU A 581 -19.12 -0.74 -58.79
C GLU A 581 -19.89 -1.33 -60.00
N GLU A 582 -21.02 -2.00 -59.78
CA GLU A 582 -21.94 -2.34 -60.89
C GLU A 582 -23.41 -2.55 -60.42
N GLN A 583 -23.98 -1.56 -59.72
CA GLN A 583 -25.43 -1.47 -59.46
C GLN A 583 -25.98 -0.04 -59.72
N ASP A 584 -27.27 0.04 -60.05
CA ASP A 584 -27.89 1.14 -60.82
C ASP A 584 -27.84 2.56 -60.19
N PRO A 585 -27.80 3.62 -61.03
CA PRO A 585 -27.71 5.01 -60.58
C PRO A 585 -29.00 5.58 -59.92
N ASP A 586 -30.09 4.82 -59.85
CA ASP A 586 -31.43 5.32 -59.46
C ASP A 586 -31.76 5.25 -57.95
N GLU A 587 -30.94 4.60 -57.10
CA GLU A 587 -31.17 4.54 -55.63
C GLU A 587 -30.70 5.79 -54.84
N PHE A 588 -30.25 6.85 -55.53
CA PHE A 588 -29.68 8.09 -54.93
C PHE A 588 -30.59 8.85 -53.94
N PHE A 589 -31.89 8.49 -53.83
CA PHE A 589 -32.90 9.22 -53.05
C PHE A 589 -33.48 8.52 -51.81
N LYS A 590 -32.77 7.56 -51.20
CA LYS A 590 -33.02 7.14 -49.81
C LYS A 590 -32.10 7.86 -48.83
N ALA A 591 -32.63 8.83 -48.09
CA ALA A 591 -31.91 9.45 -46.98
C ALA A 591 -31.65 8.42 -45.86
N VAL A 592 -30.40 7.96 -45.73
CA VAL A 592 -30.00 6.97 -44.73
C VAL A 592 -30.19 7.54 -43.32
N LYS A 593 -31.09 6.95 -42.55
CA LYS A 593 -31.34 7.33 -41.15
C LYS A 593 -30.26 6.73 -40.23
N ASN A 594 -29.07 7.30 -40.22
CA ASN A 594 -27.97 6.98 -39.29
C ASN A 594 -28.25 7.44 -37.84
N ASN A 595 -29.49 7.27 -37.37
CA ASN A 595 -29.97 7.64 -36.03
C ASN A 595 -30.31 6.43 -35.15
N SER A 596 -30.21 5.20 -35.67
CA SER A 596 -30.52 3.96 -34.91
C SER A 596 -29.29 3.11 -34.58
N SER A 597 -28.17 3.24 -35.32
CA SER A 597 -26.94 2.50 -35.04
C SER A 597 -26.33 2.89 -33.69
N THR A 598 -26.19 4.20 -33.43
CA THR A 598 -25.62 4.73 -32.19
C THR A 598 -26.44 4.43 -30.93
N GLU A 599 -27.75 4.16 -31.04
CA GLU A 599 -28.58 3.69 -29.91
C GLU A 599 -28.51 2.17 -29.71
N SER A 600 -27.95 1.41 -30.66
CA SER A 600 -27.76 -0.04 -30.55
C SER A 600 -26.43 -0.44 -29.92
N GLU A 601 -25.39 0.41 -30.05
CA GLU A 601 -24.03 0.14 -29.59
C GLU A 601 -23.87 0.13 -28.05
N ASP A 602 -24.68 0.91 -27.33
CA ASP A 602 -24.64 1.04 -25.87
C ASP A 602 -25.47 -0.02 -25.11
N ARG A 603 -26.01 -1.04 -25.81
CA ARG A 603 -26.89 -2.06 -25.20
C ARG A 603 -26.12 -3.21 -24.57
N ALA A 604 -26.23 -3.35 -23.26
CA ALA A 604 -25.69 -4.48 -22.48
C ALA A 604 -26.38 -5.84 -22.74
N ILE A 605 -27.41 -5.90 -23.59
CA ILE A 605 -28.07 -7.13 -24.05
C ILE A 605 -28.12 -7.06 -25.59
N PRO A 606 -27.45 -7.97 -26.32
CA PRO A 606 -27.55 -8.02 -27.77
C PRO A 606 -28.94 -8.48 -28.22
N GLU A 607 -29.42 -7.95 -29.35
CA GLU A 607 -30.60 -8.50 -30.03
C GLU A 607 -30.19 -9.77 -30.78
N TYR A 608 -30.75 -10.92 -30.37
CA TYR A 608 -30.53 -12.20 -31.03
C TYR A 608 -31.52 -12.38 -32.18
N ASN A 609 -31.04 -12.75 -33.37
CA ASN A 609 -31.93 -13.30 -34.39
C ASN A 609 -32.25 -14.76 -34.01
N TYR A 610 -33.49 -15.02 -33.62
CA TYR A 610 -33.93 -16.35 -33.21
C TYR A 610 -34.00 -17.33 -34.38
N GLU A 611 -34.39 -16.89 -35.58
CA GLU A 611 -34.54 -17.74 -36.76
C GLU A 611 -33.18 -18.35 -37.19
N ALA A 612 -32.15 -17.50 -37.28
CA ALA A 612 -30.78 -17.92 -37.59
C ALA A 612 -30.05 -18.64 -36.43
N LEU A 613 -30.63 -18.66 -35.23
CA LEU A 613 -30.18 -19.51 -34.12
C LEU A 613 -30.88 -20.86 -34.15
N GLU A 614 -32.17 -20.89 -34.46
CA GLU A 614 -32.96 -22.12 -34.62
C GLU A 614 -32.35 -22.97 -35.74
N GLU A 615 -32.19 -22.41 -36.94
CA GLU A 615 -31.54 -23.07 -38.09
C GLU A 615 -30.18 -23.68 -37.72
N LYS A 616 -29.29 -22.89 -37.10
CA LYS A 616 -27.94 -23.33 -36.72
C LYS A 616 -27.90 -24.40 -35.62
N TRP A 617 -28.90 -24.44 -34.73
CA TRP A 617 -28.97 -25.42 -33.64
C TRP A 617 -29.98 -26.55 -33.90
N THR A 618 -30.63 -26.57 -35.08
CA THR A 618 -31.28 -27.77 -35.63
C THR A 618 -30.30 -28.71 -36.35
N ASP A 619 -29.15 -28.20 -36.79
CA ASP A 619 -28.07 -29.03 -37.36
C ASP A 619 -27.55 -30.04 -36.32
N GLU A 620 -27.72 -31.34 -36.59
CA GLU A 620 -27.30 -32.40 -35.66
C GLU A 620 -25.77 -32.40 -35.43
N ASP A 621 -24.96 -32.11 -36.46
CA ASP A 621 -23.50 -31.94 -36.35
C ASP A 621 -23.11 -30.82 -35.36
N ASN A 622 -23.84 -29.70 -35.36
CA ASN A 622 -23.60 -28.59 -34.41
C ASN A 622 -24.03 -28.97 -33.00
N LEU A 623 -25.11 -29.76 -32.86
CA LEU A 623 -25.55 -30.31 -31.58
C LEU A 623 -24.56 -31.35 -31.03
N GLU A 624 -24.01 -32.23 -31.86
CA GLU A 624 -22.94 -33.19 -31.53
C GLU A 624 -21.66 -32.48 -31.07
N ALA A 625 -21.21 -31.45 -31.81
CA ALA A 625 -20.07 -30.63 -31.44
C ALA A 625 -20.29 -29.86 -30.12
N LEU A 626 -21.54 -29.47 -29.82
CA LEU A 626 -21.92 -28.91 -28.52
C LEU A 626 -21.95 -30.00 -27.43
N ARG A 627 -22.44 -31.21 -27.74
CA ARG A 627 -22.53 -32.40 -26.88
C ARG A 627 -21.18 -32.72 -26.23
N ARG A 628 -20.09 -32.70 -27.01
CA ARG A 628 -18.69 -32.89 -26.56
C ARG A 628 -18.21 -31.90 -25.47
N ARG A 629 -18.99 -30.86 -25.13
CA ARG A 629 -18.75 -29.92 -24.02
C ARG A 629 -19.53 -30.23 -22.74
N PHE A 630 -20.50 -31.15 -22.77
CA PHE A 630 -21.19 -31.63 -21.59
C PHE A 630 -20.46 -32.84 -21.00
N ALA A 631 -20.41 -32.93 -19.66
CA ALA A 631 -19.73 -34.03 -18.96
C ALA A 631 -20.27 -35.43 -19.31
N SER A 632 -21.53 -35.51 -19.76
CA SER A 632 -22.20 -36.75 -20.18
C SER A 632 -21.68 -37.35 -21.49
N THR A 633 -20.89 -36.61 -22.29
CA THR A 633 -20.69 -36.92 -23.72
C THR A 633 -19.28 -36.64 -24.24
N ARG A 634 -18.28 -36.78 -23.38
CA ARG A 634 -16.86 -36.95 -23.76
C ARG A 634 -16.43 -38.43 -23.92
N LEU A 635 -17.40 -39.34 -23.97
CA LEU A 635 -17.24 -40.77 -23.70
C LEU A 635 -17.82 -41.66 -24.82
N GLY A 636 -17.96 -41.14 -26.05
CA GLY A 636 -18.53 -41.91 -27.16
C GLY A 636 -18.01 -41.51 -28.54
N LYS A 637 -17.82 -42.55 -29.37
CA LYS A 637 -17.53 -42.60 -30.82
C LYS A 637 -16.23 -41.95 -31.33
N ASP A 638 -15.23 -42.80 -31.49
CA ASP A 638 -14.57 -43.02 -32.80
C ASP A 638 -14.79 -44.51 -33.13
N GLY A 639 -15.31 -44.84 -34.32
CA GLY A 639 -15.65 -46.22 -34.74
C GLY A 639 -17.14 -46.61 -34.64
N ASP A 640 -17.84 -46.47 -35.77
CA ASP A 640 -18.79 -47.38 -36.46
C ASP A 640 -19.20 -48.74 -35.80
N ASP A 641 -20.42 -49.27 -36.00
CA ASP A 641 -21.72 -48.67 -36.36
C ASP A 641 -22.88 -49.69 -36.16
N ASP A 642 -24.13 -49.23 -36.38
CA ASP A 642 -25.37 -50.01 -36.67
C ASP A 642 -26.27 -50.59 -35.54
N GLU A 643 -27.56 -50.73 -35.92
CA GLU A 643 -28.79 -51.25 -35.27
C GLU A 643 -28.90 -51.51 -33.74
N GLY A 644 -29.86 -50.81 -33.11
CA GLY A 644 -30.97 -51.54 -32.45
C GLY A 644 -31.46 -51.12 -31.05
N SER A 645 -32.78 -50.87 -30.97
CA SER A 645 -33.65 -50.85 -29.77
C SER A 645 -33.58 -49.67 -28.78
N ASP A 646 -34.78 -49.18 -28.41
CA ASP A 646 -35.08 -48.63 -27.08
C ASP A 646 -34.71 -49.65 -25.99
N ASP A 647 -34.37 -49.18 -24.78
CA ASP A 647 -34.97 -49.80 -23.59
C ASP A 647 -35.05 -48.87 -22.36
N GLU A 648 -35.99 -49.22 -21.47
CA GLU A 648 -36.54 -48.35 -20.43
C GLU A 648 -35.69 -48.27 -19.15
N PHE A 649 -35.74 -47.14 -18.42
CA PHE A 649 -35.02 -46.99 -17.14
C PHE A 649 -35.75 -47.67 -15.97
N GLU A 650 -35.60 -48.98 -15.88
CA GLU A 650 -35.74 -49.77 -14.64
C GLU A 650 -34.33 -50.26 -14.23
N GLY A 651 -33.98 -50.54 -12.98
CA GLY A 651 -34.78 -50.75 -11.78
C GLY A 651 -34.00 -51.73 -10.90
N ILE A 652 -32.86 -51.30 -10.34
CA ILE A 652 -31.96 -52.19 -9.60
C ILE A 652 -32.62 -52.63 -8.27
N GLU A 653 -33.02 -53.88 -8.19
CA GLU A 653 -33.36 -54.59 -6.94
C GLU A 653 -32.11 -55.29 -6.38
N ASP A 654 -31.99 -55.34 -5.04
CA ASP A 654 -30.98 -56.14 -4.31
C ASP A 654 -31.56 -57.53 -4.00
N ASP A 655 -30.90 -58.61 -4.44
CA ASP A 655 -30.89 -60.00 -3.91
C ASP A 655 -30.12 -60.89 -4.94
N ASP A 656 -29.61 -62.10 -4.67
CA ASP A 656 -28.76 -62.67 -3.60
C ASP A 656 -28.19 -64.02 -4.16
N GLU A 657 -27.38 -64.75 -3.39
CA GLU A 657 -27.00 -66.17 -3.56
C GLU A 657 -26.17 -66.65 -4.79
N GLY A 658 -24.87 -66.89 -4.53
CA GLY A 658 -24.17 -68.11 -4.99
C GLY A 658 -23.58 -68.16 -6.43
N ASP A 659 -22.68 -69.10 -6.74
CA ASP A 659 -21.84 -69.92 -5.84
C ASP A 659 -20.54 -70.34 -6.55
N GLY A 660 -19.42 -70.42 -5.82
CA GLY A 660 -18.06 -70.41 -6.42
C GLY A 660 -17.10 -71.45 -5.84
N ALA A 661 -17.26 -72.70 -6.27
CA ALA A 661 -16.43 -73.90 -6.04
C ALA A 661 -15.23 -73.79 -5.06
N PHE A 662 -15.36 -74.48 -3.91
CA PHE A 662 -14.31 -74.61 -2.90
C PHE A 662 -13.49 -75.90 -3.14
N GLU A 663 -12.20 -75.79 -3.49
CA GLU A 663 -11.31 -76.94 -3.65
C GLU A 663 -10.71 -77.36 -2.28
N ASP A 664 -10.97 -78.61 -1.85
CA ASP A 664 -10.48 -79.13 -0.56
C ASP A 664 -9.18 -79.94 -0.72
N LEU A 665 -8.15 -79.54 0.02
CA LEU A 665 -6.74 -79.74 -0.36
C LEU A 665 -6.15 -81.11 0.05
N GLU A 666 -6.98 -82.13 0.32
CA GLU A 666 -6.53 -83.43 0.83
C GLU A 666 -7.02 -84.66 0.01
N THR A 667 -7.92 -84.49 -0.98
CA THR A 667 -8.32 -85.56 -1.92
C THR A 667 -8.57 -85.05 -3.35
N GLY A 668 -7.51 -84.80 -4.12
CA GLY A 668 -7.61 -84.25 -5.48
C GLY A 668 -7.94 -85.29 -6.56
N GLU A 669 -9.23 -85.42 -6.91
CA GLU A 669 -9.69 -85.91 -8.21
C GLU A 669 -10.78 -84.97 -8.76
N VAL A 670 -10.58 -84.45 -9.97
CA VAL A 670 -11.57 -83.69 -10.73
C VAL A 670 -11.92 -84.49 -11.99
N VAL A 671 -13.22 -84.60 -12.30
CA VAL A 671 -13.74 -85.29 -13.49
C VAL A 671 -14.13 -84.24 -14.54
N GLY A 672 -13.92 -84.58 -15.81
CA GLY A 672 -14.19 -83.72 -16.97
C GLY A 672 -15.66 -83.40 -17.24
N ASP A 673 -15.99 -82.70 -18.33
CA ASP A 673 -15.22 -82.59 -19.59
C ASP A 673 -14.80 -81.15 -19.98
N LYS A 674 -13.85 -81.06 -20.93
CA LYS A 674 -13.37 -79.84 -21.60
C LYS A 674 -13.84 -79.81 -23.05
N GLU A 675 -14.27 -78.65 -23.54
CA GLU A 675 -14.07 -78.20 -24.94
C GLU A 675 -14.39 -76.69 -25.03
N GLY A 676 -13.45 -75.87 -25.53
CA GLY A 676 -13.68 -74.43 -25.83
C GLY A 676 -13.15 -73.37 -24.85
N GLU A 677 -11.86 -73.38 -24.48
CA GLU A 677 -11.29 -72.40 -23.52
C GLU A 677 -10.72 -71.10 -24.14
N GLU A 678 -10.38 -71.07 -25.43
CA GLU A 678 -9.70 -69.90 -26.05
C GLU A 678 -10.65 -68.71 -26.31
N ASP A 679 -11.93 -69.00 -26.53
CA ASP A 679 -12.96 -68.04 -26.90
C ASP A 679 -13.59 -67.33 -25.67
N GLU A 680 -13.34 -67.84 -24.46
CA GLU A 680 -13.76 -67.24 -23.19
C GLU A 680 -12.72 -66.27 -22.62
N GLU A 681 -11.41 -66.55 -22.75
CA GLU A 681 -10.38 -65.63 -22.25
C GLU A 681 -10.43 -64.27 -22.97
N ALA A 682 -10.64 -64.26 -24.29
CA ALA A 682 -10.81 -63.02 -25.06
C ALA A 682 -12.03 -62.20 -24.57
N LYS A 683 -13.18 -62.85 -24.37
CA LYS A 683 -14.41 -62.21 -23.89
C LYS A 683 -14.26 -61.71 -22.45
N MET A 684 -13.58 -62.46 -21.58
CA MET A 684 -13.32 -62.07 -20.19
C MET A 684 -12.26 -60.97 -20.08
N GLN A 685 -11.29 -60.90 -20.99
CA GLN A 685 -10.35 -59.79 -21.11
C GLN A 685 -11.06 -58.53 -21.61
N GLU A 686 -11.86 -58.63 -22.68
CA GLU A 686 -12.73 -57.53 -23.12
C GLU A 686 -13.67 -57.03 -22.02
N GLU A 687 -14.27 -57.92 -21.23
CA GLU A 687 -15.16 -57.54 -20.14
C GLU A 687 -14.39 -56.87 -18.98
N ARG A 688 -13.19 -57.35 -18.67
CA ARG A 688 -12.28 -56.68 -17.70
C ARG A 688 -11.89 -55.28 -18.20
N ASP A 689 -11.62 -55.10 -19.48
CA ASP A 689 -11.28 -53.80 -20.07
C ASP A 689 -12.50 -52.87 -20.17
N LYS A 690 -13.68 -53.38 -20.53
CA LYS A 690 -14.94 -52.63 -20.46
C LYS A 690 -15.24 -52.19 -19.02
N ASN A 691 -14.98 -53.04 -18.03
CA ASN A 691 -15.12 -52.70 -16.61
C ASN A 691 -14.02 -51.76 -16.09
N ALA A 692 -12.80 -51.85 -16.61
CA ALA A 692 -11.72 -50.90 -16.31
C ALA A 692 -12.05 -49.51 -16.86
N ARG A 693 -12.49 -49.42 -18.13
CA ARG A 693 -12.96 -48.19 -18.77
C ARG A 693 -14.16 -47.59 -18.02
N LYS A 694 -15.19 -48.38 -17.66
CA LYS A 694 -16.30 -47.94 -16.81
C LYS A 694 -15.85 -47.44 -15.43
N LYS A 695 -14.81 -48.03 -14.84
CA LYS A 695 -14.27 -47.62 -13.53
C LYS A 695 -13.43 -46.34 -13.63
N GLU A 696 -12.74 -46.13 -14.73
CA GLU A 696 -12.03 -44.88 -15.03
C GLU A 696 -13.00 -43.76 -15.42
N GLU A 697 -14.05 -44.05 -16.19
CA GLU A 697 -15.19 -43.17 -16.45
C GLU A 697 -15.87 -42.73 -15.15
N LEU A 698 -16.29 -43.68 -14.30
CA LEU A 698 -16.89 -43.38 -12.99
C LEU A 698 -15.95 -42.54 -12.12
N ARG A 699 -14.64 -42.76 -12.21
CA ARG A 699 -13.63 -41.97 -11.51
C ARG A 699 -13.52 -40.55 -12.07
N LEU A 700 -13.40 -40.38 -13.40
CA LEU A 700 -13.34 -39.06 -14.05
C LEU A 700 -14.62 -38.26 -13.82
N ARG A 701 -15.77 -38.93 -13.88
CA ARG A 701 -17.07 -38.38 -13.53
C ARG A 701 -17.13 -37.95 -12.06
N PHE A 702 -16.61 -38.76 -11.13
CA PHE A 702 -16.51 -38.37 -9.73
C PHE A 702 -15.54 -37.19 -9.51
N GLU A 703 -14.39 -37.17 -10.20
CA GLU A 703 -13.42 -36.06 -10.16
C GLU A 703 -13.94 -34.76 -10.83
N GLU A 704 -14.95 -34.83 -11.72
CA GLU A 704 -15.61 -33.67 -12.33
C GLU A 704 -16.90 -33.23 -11.61
N GLU A 705 -17.71 -34.14 -11.06
CA GLU A 705 -18.84 -33.83 -10.16
C GLU A 705 -18.33 -33.27 -8.82
N ASP A 706 -17.24 -33.83 -8.27
CA ASP A 706 -16.62 -33.43 -7.01
C ASP A 706 -15.39 -32.51 -7.22
N ARG A 707 -15.31 -31.82 -8.37
CA ARG A 707 -14.23 -30.87 -8.74
C ARG A 707 -14.05 -29.68 -7.78
N ALA A 708 -15.06 -29.46 -6.93
CA ALA A 708 -15.06 -28.50 -5.82
C ALA A 708 -15.42 -29.15 -4.47
N GLY A 709 -15.35 -30.49 -4.38
CA GLY A 709 -15.97 -31.32 -3.33
C GLY A 709 -15.59 -30.99 -1.90
N PHE A 710 -14.31 -30.74 -1.66
CA PHE A 710 -13.78 -30.31 -0.35
C PHE A 710 -14.24 -28.91 0.10
N ALA A 711 -14.99 -28.17 -0.73
CA ALA A 711 -15.55 -26.86 -0.41
C ALA A 711 -17.10 -26.81 -0.47
N ASN A 712 -17.76 -27.94 -0.72
CA ASN A 712 -19.23 -28.00 -0.77
C ASN A 712 -19.83 -28.24 0.62
N ASP A 713 -20.57 -27.26 1.13
CA ASP A 713 -21.13 -27.21 2.50
C ASP A 713 -22.06 -28.40 2.87
N LYS A 714 -22.47 -29.22 1.89
CA LYS A 714 -23.35 -30.39 2.07
C LYS A 714 -22.62 -31.72 2.31
N THR A 715 -21.36 -31.87 1.91
CA THR A 715 -20.58 -33.10 2.18
C THR A 715 -20.12 -33.16 3.64
N ASN A 716 -19.89 -31.99 4.27
CA ASN A 716 -19.59 -31.87 5.71
C ASN A 716 -20.62 -32.55 6.61
N GLU A 717 -21.93 -32.46 6.31
CA GLU A 717 -22.99 -33.06 7.15
C GLU A 717 -22.96 -34.59 7.21
N ARG A 718 -22.21 -35.27 6.31
CA ARG A 718 -22.03 -36.74 6.32
C ARG A 718 -20.67 -37.19 6.86
N ALA A 719 -19.77 -36.28 7.20
CA ALA A 719 -18.43 -36.56 7.72
C ALA A 719 -18.30 -36.44 9.25
N ASP A 720 -19.42 -36.54 10.01
CA ASP A 720 -19.50 -36.46 11.49
C ASP A 720 -18.74 -37.62 12.19
N GLY A 721 -17.41 -37.57 12.12
CA GLY A 721 -16.50 -38.63 12.56
C GLY A 721 -15.06 -38.49 12.05
N GLY A 722 -14.81 -37.66 11.04
CA GLY A 722 -13.48 -37.43 10.46
C GLY A 722 -13.16 -35.94 10.31
N GLU A 723 -12.75 -35.32 11.43
CA GLU A 723 -12.12 -33.99 11.53
C GLU A 723 -12.73 -32.88 10.64
N ASP A 724 -13.57 -32.02 11.25
CA ASP A 724 -13.62 -30.61 10.85
C ASP A 724 -12.18 -30.13 10.63
N GLU A 725 -11.88 -29.45 9.52
CA GLU A 725 -10.63 -28.69 9.43
C GLU A 725 -10.70 -27.47 10.37
N GLU A 726 -10.57 -27.73 11.67
CA GLU A 726 -9.87 -26.85 12.61
C GLU A 726 -8.42 -26.67 12.07
N PHE A 727 -8.29 -25.86 11.01
CA PHE A 727 -7.04 -25.19 10.67
C PHE A 727 -6.45 -24.69 11.97
N GLY A 728 -5.26 -25.17 12.34
CA GLY A 728 -4.60 -24.66 13.52
C GLY A 728 -4.46 -23.14 13.40
N GLU A 729 -4.46 -22.41 14.52
CA GLU A 729 -4.26 -20.95 14.49
C GLU A 729 -2.96 -20.54 13.78
N ASP A 730 -2.01 -21.48 13.67
CA ASP A 730 -0.82 -21.39 12.83
C ASP A 730 -1.12 -21.48 11.31
N ASP A 731 -1.92 -22.45 10.88
CA ASP A 731 -2.14 -22.83 9.49
C ASP A 731 -2.96 -21.79 8.73
N TRP A 732 -3.99 -21.19 9.36
CA TRP A 732 -4.79 -20.12 8.74
C TRP A 732 -3.92 -18.94 8.25
N TYR A 733 -2.92 -18.54 9.03
CA TYR A 733 -2.07 -17.39 8.70
C TYR A 733 -1.12 -17.66 7.53
N ASP A 734 -0.57 -18.87 7.44
CA ASP A 734 0.31 -19.24 6.33
C ASP A 734 -0.50 -19.68 5.09
N ALA A 735 -1.72 -20.22 5.24
CA ALA A 735 -2.68 -20.43 4.15
C ALA A 735 -3.16 -19.12 3.50
N GLN A 736 -3.51 -18.10 4.31
CA GLN A 736 -3.85 -16.76 3.81
C GLN A 736 -2.67 -16.13 3.03
N LYS A 737 -1.42 -16.36 3.45
CA LYS A 737 -0.26 -15.96 2.65
C LYS A 737 -0.10 -16.78 1.38
N ALA A 738 -0.31 -18.08 1.43
CA ALA A 738 -0.23 -18.94 0.25
C ALA A 738 -1.24 -18.51 -0.83
N ALA A 739 -2.47 -18.16 -0.43
CA ALA A 739 -3.47 -17.59 -1.32
C ALA A 739 -3.04 -16.22 -1.90
N ILE A 740 -2.51 -15.32 -1.07
CA ILE A 740 -1.97 -14.02 -1.53
C ILE A 740 -0.79 -14.21 -2.50
N GLN A 741 0.12 -15.14 -2.20
CA GLN A 741 1.29 -15.43 -3.03
C GLN A 741 0.86 -16.06 -4.36
N LYS A 742 -0.03 -17.05 -4.34
CA LYS A 742 -0.62 -17.65 -5.55
C LYS A 742 -1.26 -16.60 -6.45
N GLN A 743 -1.96 -15.61 -5.90
CA GLN A 743 -2.50 -14.50 -6.69
C GLN A 743 -1.41 -13.60 -7.31
N LEU A 744 -0.32 -13.32 -6.59
CA LEU A 744 0.81 -12.55 -7.13
C LEU A 744 1.55 -13.31 -8.23
N ASP A 745 1.67 -14.63 -8.10
CA ASP A 745 2.33 -15.49 -9.08
C ASP A 745 1.47 -15.70 -10.33
N ILE A 746 0.13 -15.85 -10.18
CA ILE A 746 -0.84 -15.80 -11.29
C ILE A 746 -0.72 -14.48 -12.04
N ASN A 747 -0.83 -13.33 -11.34
CA ASN A 747 -0.74 -12.01 -11.98
C ASN A 747 0.56 -11.86 -12.78
N ARG A 748 1.68 -12.42 -12.30
CA ARG A 748 2.95 -12.41 -13.02
C ARG A 748 2.88 -13.27 -14.29
N ALA A 749 2.41 -14.51 -14.18
CA ALA A 749 2.32 -15.45 -15.30
C ALA A 749 1.42 -14.94 -16.43
N GLU A 750 0.34 -14.21 -16.11
CA GLU A 750 -0.49 -13.53 -17.12
C GLU A 750 0.26 -12.38 -17.80
N PHE A 751 0.89 -11.48 -17.03
CA PHE A 751 1.59 -10.32 -17.60
C PHE A 751 2.91 -10.68 -18.33
N GLU A 752 3.51 -11.83 -18.07
CA GLU A 752 4.71 -12.30 -18.78
C GLU A 752 4.41 -12.92 -20.16
N GLN A 753 3.14 -13.21 -20.48
CA GLN A 753 2.69 -13.63 -21.82
C GLN A 753 2.44 -12.46 -22.78
N LEU A 754 2.33 -11.23 -22.28
CA LEU A 754 2.07 -10.03 -23.09
C LEU A 754 3.36 -9.39 -23.61
N ASP A 755 3.28 -8.81 -24.83
CA ASP A 755 4.34 -7.98 -25.38
C ASP A 755 4.58 -6.72 -24.52
N ASP A 756 5.80 -6.18 -24.54
CA ASP A 756 6.20 -5.07 -23.67
C ASP A 756 5.31 -3.82 -23.83
N GLN A 757 4.78 -3.53 -25.02
CA GLN A 757 3.95 -2.34 -25.23
C GLN A 757 2.55 -2.53 -24.67
N SER A 758 1.89 -3.67 -24.94
CA SER A 758 0.59 -4.00 -24.37
C SER A 758 0.69 -4.17 -22.85
N ARG A 759 1.76 -4.79 -22.36
CA ARG A 759 2.03 -4.95 -20.93
C ARG A 759 2.15 -3.60 -20.22
N VAL A 760 2.93 -2.65 -20.75
CA VAL A 760 3.02 -1.30 -20.16
C VAL A 760 1.67 -0.58 -20.15
N ARG A 761 0.82 -0.75 -21.18
CA ARG A 761 -0.54 -0.15 -21.18
C ARG A 761 -1.45 -0.75 -20.10
N VAL A 762 -1.44 -2.07 -19.94
CA VAL A 762 -2.35 -2.80 -19.03
C VAL A 762 -1.86 -2.81 -17.58
N GLU A 763 -0.59 -3.14 -17.34
CA GLU A 763 0.01 -3.25 -16.01
C GLU A 763 0.53 -1.89 -15.49
N GLY A 764 0.83 -0.95 -16.38
CA GLY A 764 1.59 0.26 -16.09
C GLY A 764 3.10 0.02 -16.02
N TYR A 765 3.85 1.09 -15.73
CA TYR A 765 5.29 0.99 -15.47
C TYR A 765 5.53 0.34 -14.10
N ARG A 766 6.25 -0.79 -14.11
CA ARG A 766 6.57 -1.56 -12.89
C ARG A 766 7.37 -0.73 -11.88
N ALA A 767 7.12 -0.96 -10.59
CA ALA A 767 8.04 -0.48 -9.56
C ALA A 767 9.44 -1.09 -9.77
N GLY A 768 10.50 -0.37 -9.38
CA GLY A 768 11.88 -0.79 -9.64
C GLY A 768 12.50 -0.18 -10.89
N THR A 769 11.70 0.09 -11.94
CA THR A 769 12.11 0.78 -13.17
C THR A 769 12.55 2.21 -12.87
N TYR A 770 13.62 2.66 -13.54
CA TYR A 770 14.05 4.05 -13.57
C TYR A 770 13.32 4.76 -14.71
N ALA A 771 12.66 5.89 -14.45
CA ALA A 771 11.78 6.55 -15.41
C ALA A 771 12.02 8.06 -15.50
N ARG A 772 11.82 8.61 -16.70
CA ARG A 772 11.61 10.05 -16.93
C ARG A 772 10.10 10.32 -16.87
N ILE A 773 9.69 11.27 -16.03
CA ILE A 773 8.31 11.73 -15.87
C ILE A 773 8.26 13.20 -16.28
N VAL A 774 7.50 13.53 -17.32
CA VAL A 774 7.31 14.91 -17.79
C VAL A 774 6.04 15.48 -17.15
N LEU A 775 6.18 16.63 -16.51
CA LEU A 775 5.09 17.41 -15.92
C LEU A 775 4.92 18.71 -16.69
N GLU A 776 3.69 19.02 -17.06
CA GLU A 776 3.30 20.26 -17.74
C GLU A 776 2.56 21.20 -16.80
N ASN A 777 2.53 22.49 -17.15
CA ASN A 777 1.88 23.56 -16.37
C ASN A 777 2.46 23.67 -14.94
N VAL A 778 3.79 23.62 -14.82
CA VAL A 778 4.49 23.68 -13.54
C VAL A 778 4.85 25.13 -13.20
N PRO A 779 4.42 25.70 -12.05
CA PRO A 779 4.65 27.12 -11.75
C PRO A 779 6.13 27.53 -11.82
N TYR A 780 6.40 28.66 -12.48
CA TYR A 780 7.78 29.13 -12.76
C TYR A 780 8.63 29.29 -11.49
N GLU A 781 8.01 29.62 -10.35
CA GLU A 781 8.71 29.73 -9.07
C GLU A 781 9.37 28.41 -8.65
N PHE A 782 8.88 27.26 -9.10
CA PHE A 782 9.46 25.96 -8.78
C PHE A 782 10.79 25.72 -9.51
N SER A 783 10.90 26.04 -10.81
CA SER A 783 12.16 25.85 -11.55
C SER A 783 13.16 26.99 -11.31
N ALA A 784 12.67 28.21 -11.09
CA ALA A 784 13.48 29.34 -10.64
C ALA A 784 14.13 29.03 -9.28
N ASN A 785 13.32 28.68 -8.27
CA ASN A 785 13.77 28.55 -6.89
C ASN A 785 14.14 27.10 -6.48
N PHE A 786 14.29 26.19 -7.46
CA PHE A 786 14.67 24.80 -7.21
C PHE A 786 15.98 24.73 -6.42
N ASN A 787 15.97 23.97 -5.32
CA ASN A 787 17.14 23.76 -4.48
C ASN A 787 17.27 22.27 -4.12
N PRO A 788 18.33 21.57 -4.58
CA PRO A 788 18.45 20.11 -4.43
C PRO A 788 18.65 19.62 -2.99
N ARG A 789 18.79 20.54 -2.01
CA ARG A 789 18.70 20.22 -0.57
C ARG A 789 17.30 19.76 -0.15
N PHE A 790 16.26 20.14 -0.89
CA PHE A 790 14.89 19.71 -0.64
C PHE A 790 14.52 18.52 -1.54
N PRO A 791 14.04 17.40 -0.97
CA PRO A 791 13.66 16.23 -1.75
C PRO A 791 12.39 16.50 -2.56
N VAL A 792 12.45 16.28 -3.87
CA VAL A 792 11.24 16.26 -4.72
C VAL A 792 10.67 14.84 -4.72
N ILE A 793 9.41 14.73 -4.31
CA ILE A 793 8.65 13.48 -4.23
C ILE A 793 7.44 13.64 -5.15
N ILE A 794 7.12 12.61 -5.92
CA ILE A 794 5.95 12.55 -6.79
C ILE A 794 5.05 11.46 -6.22
N GLY A 795 3.87 11.82 -5.73
CA GLY A 795 2.89 10.86 -5.23
C GLY A 795 1.72 10.73 -6.20
N GLY A 796 1.47 9.53 -6.73
CA GLY A 796 0.27 9.27 -7.54
C GLY A 796 -0.99 9.41 -6.69
N LEU A 797 -1.98 10.13 -7.22
CA LEU A 797 -3.30 10.33 -6.62
C LEU A 797 -4.27 9.28 -7.15
N THR A 798 -5.14 8.74 -6.30
CA THR A 798 -6.25 7.89 -6.77
C THR A 798 -7.46 8.75 -7.20
N PRO A 799 -8.39 8.24 -8.03
CA PRO A 799 -9.62 8.97 -8.42
C PRO A 799 -10.56 9.35 -7.26
N THR A 800 -10.33 8.82 -6.05
CA THR A 800 -11.03 9.29 -4.84
C THR A 800 -10.34 10.52 -4.25
N GLU A 801 -9.01 10.58 -4.29
CA GLU A 801 -8.22 11.68 -3.72
C GLU A 801 -8.28 12.97 -4.54
N ASP A 802 -8.58 12.90 -5.83
CA ASP A 802 -8.81 14.09 -6.66
C ASP A 802 -10.11 14.83 -6.27
N ARG A 803 -11.08 14.12 -5.68
CA ARG A 803 -12.39 14.67 -5.29
C ARG A 803 -12.32 15.37 -3.93
N PHE A 804 -13.08 16.46 -3.80
CA PHE A 804 -13.21 17.24 -2.55
C PHE A 804 -14.55 17.03 -1.86
N GLY A 805 -14.56 17.09 -0.53
CA GLY A 805 -15.77 17.03 0.29
C GLY A 805 -15.45 17.32 1.75
N TYR A 806 -16.25 16.79 2.67
CA TYR A 806 -15.91 16.83 4.10
C TYR A 806 -15.34 15.49 4.55
N LEU A 807 -14.35 15.56 5.45
CA LEU A 807 -13.78 14.39 6.10
C LEU A 807 -14.17 14.39 7.57
N GLN A 808 -14.79 13.31 8.03
CA GLN A 808 -14.95 13.05 9.46
C GLN A 808 -13.76 12.22 9.95
N VAL A 809 -13.00 12.80 10.86
CA VAL A 809 -11.75 12.21 11.38
C VAL A 809 -11.78 12.05 12.90
N ARG A 810 -11.09 11.04 13.41
CA ARG A 810 -10.88 10.82 14.86
C ARG A 810 -9.56 11.46 15.28
N ILE A 811 -9.64 12.68 15.81
CA ILE A 811 -8.47 13.51 16.17
C ILE A 811 -8.26 13.61 17.68
N LYS A 812 -7.00 13.73 18.11
CA LYS A 812 -6.60 13.96 19.49
C LYS A 812 -5.42 14.93 19.55
N ARG A 813 -5.46 15.89 20.49
CA ARG A 813 -4.33 16.77 20.80
C ARG A 813 -3.10 15.93 21.16
N HIS A 814 -1.94 16.25 20.60
CA HIS A 814 -0.71 15.51 20.88
C HIS A 814 -0.30 15.60 22.37
N ARG A 815 0.28 14.52 22.92
CA ARG A 815 0.64 14.38 24.35
C ARG A 815 1.54 15.48 24.88
N TRP A 816 2.37 16.10 24.03
CA TRP A 816 3.31 17.17 24.40
C TRP A 816 2.93 18.56 23.89
N HIS A 817 1.86 18.70 23.09
CA HIS A 817 1.44 20.01 22.60
C HIS A 817 0.74 20.82 23.70
N LYS A 818 1.35 21.93 24.11
CA LYS A 818 0.97 22.70 25.31
C LYS A 818 -0.44 23.31 25.26
N LYS A 819 -0.92 23.77 24.10
CA LYS A 819 -2.24 24.43 23.95
C LYS A 819 -3.34 23.42 23.60
N ILE A 820 -4.57 23.66 24.02
CA ILE A 820 -5.76 22.99 23.44
C ILE A 820 -6.11 23.62 22.09
N LEU A 821 -6.67 22.83 21.17
CA LEU A 821 -7.08 23.32 19.85
C LEU A 821 -8.54 23.79 19.89
N LYS A 822 -8.88 24.82 19.13
CA LYS A 822 -10.18 25.51 19.13
C LYS A 822 -10.91 25.29 17.79
N THR A 823 -12.24 25.18 17.82
CA THR A 823 -13.04 25.05 16.59
C THR A 823 -12.97 26.31 15.74
N ASN A 824 -12.80 26.14 14.44
CA ASN A 824 -12.63 27.23 13.45
C ASN A 824 -11.37 28.09 13.71
N ASP A 825 -10.35 27.55 14.39
CA ASP A 825 -8.97 28.02 14.22
C ASP A 825 -8.32 27.17 13.13
N PRO A 826 -7.47 27.76 12.27
CA PRO A 826 -6.82 27.03 11.19
C PRO A 826 -5.84 25.99 11.73
N LEU A 827 -5.82 24.83 11.09
CA LEU A 827 -4.94 23.72 11.40
C LEU A 827 -4.38 23.16 10.09
N ILE A 828 -3.07 22.92 10.04
CA ILE A 828 -2.42 22.33 8.86
C ILE A 828 -2.44 20.82 9.04
N PHE A 829 -3.06 20.12 8.09
CA PHE A 829 -3.12 18.68 7.98
C PHE A 829 -2.06 18.19 7.00
N SER A 830 -1.33 17.13 7.38
CA SER A 830 -0.64 16.28 6.42
C SER A 830 -1.38 14.95 6.36
N LEU A 831 -2.19 14.77 5.32
CA LEU A 831 -3.06 13.62 5.12
C LEU A 831 -2.87 13.12 3.69
N GLY A 832 -2.52 11.84 3.54
CA GLY A 832 -2.02 11.30 2.27
C GLY A 832 -0.75 12.03 1.80
N TRP A 833 -0.58 12.21 0.49
CA TRP A 833 0.51 13.02 -0.07
C TRP A 833 0.39 14.50 0.31
N ARG A 834 -0.83 15.04 0.27
CA ARG A 834 -1.07 16.48 0.39
C ARG A 834 -0.78 17.06 1.78
N ARG A 835 -0.41 18.34 1.78
CA ARG A 835 -0.32 19.20 2.96
C ARG A 835 -1.21 20.43 2.73
N PHE A 836 -2.16 20.67 3.63
CA PHE A 836 -3.11 21.76 3.46
C PHE A 836 -3.64 22.27 4.80
N GLN A 837 -4.02 23.54 4.83
CA GLN A 837 -4.66 24.19 5.97
C GLN A 837 -6.18 24.15 5.80
N SER A 838 -6.90 23.76 6.85
CA SER A 838 -8.37 23.75 6.88
C SER A 838 -8.91 24.22 8.24
N LEU A 839 -10.23 24.41 8.35
CA LEU A 839 -10.94 24.91 9.54
C LEU A 839 -11.77 23.79 10.22
N PRO A 840 -11.19 22.99 11.12
CA PRO A 840 -11.90 21.88 11.77
C PRO A 840 -12.97 22.33 12.77
N ILE A 841 -14.14 21.71 12.66
CA ILE A 841 -15.18 21.67 13.70
C ILE A 841 -15.03 20.38 14.53
N TYR A 842 -14.56 20.53 15.76
CA TYR A 842 -14.55 19.45 16.75
C TYR A 842 -15.96 19.12 17.24
N SER A 843 -16.29 17.85 17.33
CA SER A 843 -17.54 17.33 17.85
C SER A 843 -17.37 16.04 18.66
N ILE A 844 -18.41 15.62 19.36
CA ILE A 844 -18.46 14.34 20.09
C ILE A 844 -19.86 13.76 19.99
N SER A 845 -19.96 12.44 19.83
CA SER A 845 -21.25 11.73 19.78
C SER A 845 -21.89 11.69 21.18
N ASP A 846 -22.97 12.46 21.36
CA ASP A 846 -23.71 12.54 22.63
C ASP A 846 -24.50 11.23 22.82
N SER A 847 -23.92 10.29 23.56
CA SER A 847 -24.43 8.91 23.75
C SER A 847 -24.72 8.16 22.44
N ARG A 848 -23.90 8.35 21.40
CA ARG A 848 -24.10 7.83 20.03
C ARG A 848 -25.37 8.32 19.29
N VAL A 849 -26.13 9.28 19.84
CA VAL A 849 -27.39 9.76 19.24
C VAL A 849 -27.21 10.95 18.28
N ARG A 850 -26.18 11.80 18.49
CA ARG A 850 -25.93 13.01 17.66
C ARG A 850 -24.51 13.53 17.81
N ASN A 851 -23.94 14.09 16.74
CA ASN A 851 -22.62 14.71 16.78
C ASN A 851 -22.72 16.14 17.32
N ARG A 852 -22.44 16.31 18.62
CA ARG A 852 -22.52 17.61 19.30
C ARG A 852 -21.22 18.39 19.11
N MET A 853 -21.33 19.59 18.55
CA MET A 853 -20.22 20.54 18.44
C MET A 853 -19.58 20.83 19.81
N LEU A 854 -18.25 20.76 19.88
CA LEU A 854 -17.43 21.25 20.99
C LEU A 854 -16.93 22.68 20.70
N LYS A 855 -16.32 23.34 21.69
CA LYS A 855 -15.57 24.61 21.45
C LYS A 855 -14.06 24.37 21.29
N TYR A 856 -13.58 23.27 21.86
CA TYR A 856 -12.17 22.89 21.92
C TYR A 856 -12.03 21.37 21.87
N THR A 857 -10.86 20.87 21.48
CA THR A 857 -10.46 19.48 21.70
C THR A 857 -10.40 19.16 23.20
N PRO A 858 -10.93 18.00 23.65
CA PRO A 858 -10.62 17.48 24.98
C PRO A 858 -9.11 17.28 25.16
N GLU A 859 -8.59 17.48 26.39
CA GLU A 859 -7.15 17.52 26.63
C GLU A 859 -6.43 16.19 26.37
N HIS A 860 -7.08 15.05 26.65
CA HIS A 860 -6.48 13.71 26.61
C HIS A 860 -7.33 12.64 25.89
N MET A 861 -8.56 13.00 25.47
CA MET A 861 -9.52 12.10 24.84
C MET A 861 -9.59 12.38 23.32
N HIS A 862 -9.88 11.35 22.52
CA HIS A 862 -10.20 11.54 21.10
C HIS A 862 -11.57 12.22 20.95
N CYS A 863 -11.67 13.10 19.96
CA CYS A 863 -12.92 13.68 19.51
C CYS A 863 -13.05 13.47 18.00
N PHE A 864 -14.24 13.72 17.45
CA PHE A 864 -14.38 13.82 16.01
C PHE A 864 -14.01 15.24 15.58
N ALA A 865 -13.41 15.39 14.41
CA ALA A 865 -13.38 16.65 13.69
C ALA A 865 -14.01 16.46 12.33
N THR A 866 -14.63 17.52 11.83
CA THR A 866 -15.07 17.62 10.44
C THR A 866 -14.50 18.89 9.83
N PHE A 867 -13.87 18.76 8.67
CA PHE A 867 -13.26 19.84 7.91
C PHE A 867 -13.43 19.56 6.40
N TYR A 868 -13.21 20.58 5.57
CA TYR A 868 -13.31 20.47 4.11
C TYR A 868 -11.92 20.22 3.49
N GLY A 869 -11.84 19.31 2.51
CA GLY A 869 -10.59 18.94 1.86
C GLY A 869 -10.72 17.76 0.89
N PRO A 870 -9.59 17.24 0.36
CA PRO A 870 -9.55 16.09 -0.55
C PRO A 870 -9.99 14.81 0.18
N LEU A 871 -10.80 13.98 -0.48
CA LEU A 871 -11.36 12.76 0.10
C LEU A 871 -10.34 11.62 0.07
N ILE A 872 -9.96 11.11 1.24
CA ILE A 872 -8.90 10.12 1.39
C ILE A 872 -9.47 8.88 2.08
N ALA A 873 -8.94 7.70 1.72
CA ALA A 873 -9.45 6.41 2.18
C ALA A 873 -9.63 6.35 3.72
N PRO A 874 -10.73 5.76 4.22
CA PRO A 874 -10.91 5.55 5.66
C PRO A 874 -9.75 4.75 6.29
N ASN A 875 -9.57 4.92 7.59
CA ASN A 875 -8.47 4.35 8.38
C ASN A 875 -7.04 4.85 8.04
N THR A 876 -6.87 5.79 7.09
CA THR A 876 -5.59 6.49 6.88
C THR A 876 -5.23 7.39 8.07
N GLY A 877 -3.98 7.30 8.52
CA GLY A 877 -3.42 8.11 9.62
C GLY A 877 -2.92 9.49 9.16
N PHE A 878 -2.93 10.46 10.07
CA PHE A 878 -2.40 11.81 9.81
C PHE A 878 -1.83 12.50 11.04
N CYS A 879 -0.96 13.49 10.78
CA CYS A 879 -0.50 14.48 11.76
C CYS A 879 -1.04 15.88 11.41
N CYS A 880 -1.08 16.74 12.42
CA CYS A 880 -1.41 18.15 12.27
C CYS A 880 -0.39 19.05 12.96
N VAL A 881 -0.10 20.21 12.36
CA VAL A 881 0.71 21.28 12.94
C VAL A 881 -0.09 22.59 12.93
N ASN A 882 0.22 23.51 13.85
CA ASN A 882 -0.39 24.86 13.81
C ASN A 882 0.37 25.81 12.86
N SER A 883 1.69 25.66 12.78
CA SER A 883 2.61 26.43 11.94
C SER A 883 3.93 25.64 11.79
N PHE A 884 4.67 25.90 10.72
CA PHE A 884 5.96 25.26 10.45
C PHE A 884 7.17 26.02 11.04
N SER A 885 7.04 27.33 11.33
CA SER A 885 8.17 28.20 11.71
C SER A 885 8.99 27.66 12.90
N ASN A 886 10.31 27.79 12.77
CA ASN A 886 11.30 27.37 13.76
C ASN A 886 11.34 28.29 15.00
N LYS A 887 10.81 29.52 14.90
CA LYS A 887 10.77 30.52 15.99
C LYS A 887 9.85 30.12 17.18
N ASN A 888 9.19 28.96 17.13
CA ASN A 888 8.35 28.44 18.20
C ASN A 888 9.12 27.45 19.11
N PRO A 889 9.45 27.80 20.37
CA PRO A 889 10.22 26.95 21.29
C PRO A 889 9.40 25.79 21.91
N GLY A 890 8.22 25.48 21.38
CA GLY A 890 7.33 24.43 21.86
C GLY A 890 6.92 23.48 20.75
N PHE A 891 6.84 22.18 21.08
CA PHE A 891 6.51 21.07 20.18
C PHE A 891 5.40 21.41 19.17
N ARG A 892 5.75 21.43 17.87
CA ARG A 892 4.97 21.99 16.75
C ARG A 892 3.79 21.11 16.33
N ILE A 893 3.93 19.78 16.46
CA ILE A 893 2.88 18.82 16.14
C ILE A 893 1.75 18.94 17.17
N ALA A 894 0.62 19.46 16.70
CA ALA A 894 -0.52 19.89 17.49
C ALA A 894 -1.48 18.74 17.81
N ALA A 895 -1.69 17.84 16.85
CA ALA A 895 -2.58 16.70 16.95
C ALA A 895 -2.14 15.54 16.05
N THR A 896 -2.67 14.36 16.34
CA THR A 896 -2.64 13.19 15.47
C THR A 896 -4.05 12.58 15.39
N GLY A 897 -4.32 11.84 14.32
CA GLY A 897 -5.62 11.23 14.10
C GLY A 897 -5.65 10.19 12.99
N VAL A 898 -6.86 9.69 12.73
CA VAL A 898 -7.17 8.70 11.70
C VAL A 898 -8.49 9.09 11.03
N VAL A 899 -8.61 8.96 9.70
CA VAL A 899 -9.86 9.19 8.96
C VAL A 899 -10.91 8.14 9.35
N LEU A 900 -12.15 8.55 9.61
CA LEU A 900 -13.26 7.63 9.89
C LEU A 900 -14.20 7.48 8.69
N ASN A 901 -14.64 8.59 8.10
CA ASN A 901 -15.54 8.59 6.95
C ASN A 901 -15.34 9.83 6.07
N VAL A 902 -15.76 9.73 4.81
CA VAL A 902 -15.78 10.78 3.80
C VAL A 902 -17.23 10.99 3.32
N ASP A 903 -17.68 12.24 3.18
CA ASP A 903 -19.07 12.56 2.83
C ASP A 903 -19.16 13.98 2.23
N GLU A 904 -20.20 14.28 1.45
CA GLU A 904 -20.48 15.64 0.96
C GLU A 904 -21.16 16.50 2.03
N SER A 905 -21.71 15.90 3.10
CA SER A 905 -22.22 16.65 4.26
C SER A 905 -22.16 15.87 5.58
N PHE A 906 -22.15 16.57 6.72
CA PHE A 906 -22.28 15.94 8.04
C PHE A 906 -23.21 16.72 8.96
N GLU A 907 -24.15 16.03 9.61
CA GLU A 907 -24.98 16.62 10.66
C GLU A 907 -24.19 16.88 11.95
N ILE A 908 -23.76 18.11 12.15
CA ILE A 908 -23.15 18.58 13.40
C ILE A 908 -24.10 19.55 14.09
N VAL A 909 -24.44 19.30 15.35
CA VAL A 909 -25.39 20.13 16.11
C VAL A 909 -24.74 20.87 17.27
N LYS A 910 -24.92 22.19 17.32
CA LYS A 910 -24.58 23.03 18.47
C LYS A 910 -25.77 23.08 19.41
N LYS A 911 -25.52 22.86 20.70
CA LYS A 911 -26.52 22.93 21.76
C LYS A 911 -26.88 24.39 22.05
N LEU A 912 -28.10 24.79 21.72
CA LEU A 912 -28.65 26.10 22.06
C LEU A 912 -29.49 25.97 23.35
N LYS A 913 -29.46 26.99 24.20
CA LYS A 913 -30.42 27.14 25.30
C LYS A 913 -31.18 28.43 25.10
N LEU A 914 -32.50 28.36 25.00
CA LEU A 914 -33.35 29.52 25.22
C LEU A 914 -33.62 29.60 26.72
N THR A 915 -33.36 30.74 27.35
CA THR A 915 -33.51 30.95 28.80
C THR A 915 -34.60 31.96 29.07
N GLY A 916 -35.38 31.75 30.13
CA GLY A 916 -36.41 32.70 30.56
C GLY A 916 -36.69 32.59 32.05
N HIS A 917 -37.45 33.56 32.56
CA HIS A 917 -37.67 33.76 33.98
C HIS A 917 -39.16 33.66 34.32
N PRO A 918 -39.53 32.96 35.42
CA PRO A 918 -40.92 32.93 35.87
C PRO A 918 -41.30 34.29 36.47
N TYR A 919 -42.39 34.89 35.99
CA TYR A 919 -42.89 36.17 36.52
C TYR A 919 -44.16 36.01 37.39
N LYS A 920 -44.90 34.91 37.23
CA LYS A 920 -46.07 34.56 38.06
C LYS A 920 -46.13 33.06 38.26
N ILE A 921 -46.24 32.61 39.51
CA ILE A 921 -46.12 31.19 39.89
C ILE A 921 -47.31 30.77 40.74
N PHE A 922 -47.94 29.66 40.38
CA PHE A 922 -49.09 29.08 41.09
C PHE A 922 -48.66 27.87 41.94
N LYS A 923 -49.26 26.70 41.74
CA LYS A 923 -48.80 25.41 42.29
C LYS A 923 -47.91 24.69 41.26
N ASN A 924 -48.52 24.10 40.23
CA ASN A 924 -47.85 23.37 39.15
C ASN A 924 -47.78 24.16 37.83
N THR A 925 -48.25 25.40 37.80
CA THR A 925 -48.18 26.28 36.63
C THR A 925 -47.39 27.55 36.92
N ALA A 926 -46.72 28.05 35.90
CA ALA A 926 -46.07 29.36 35.94
C ALA A 926 -46.23 30.07 34.59
N PHE A 927 -46.20 31.41 34.62
CA PHE A 927 -46.04 32.24 33.44
C PHE A 927 -44.58 32.68 33.36
N ILE A 928 -43.97 32.49 32.19
CA ILE A 928 -42.55 32.72 31.91
C ILE A 928 -42.43 33.87 30.93
N LYS A 929 -41.41 34.70 31.11
CA LYS A 929 -41.03 35.81 30.23
C LYS A 929 -39.55 35.71 29.81
N ASP A 930 -39.14 36.60 28.92
CA ASP A 930 -37.76 36.80 28.42
C ASP A 930 -37.13 35.61 27.66
N MET A 931 -37.93 34.61 27.24
CA MET A 931 -37.45 33.45 26.46
C MET A 931 -37.70 33.57 24.95
N PHE A 932 -38.73 34.33 24.57
CA PHE A 932 -39.21 34.53 23.21
C PHE A 932 -39.61 36.00 23.06
N GLY A 933 -39.53 36.55 21.83
CA GLY A 933 -40.00 37.89 21.52
C GLY A 933 -41.51 37.93 21.27
N THR A 934 -41.98 37.01 20.43
CA THR A 934 -43.35 37.02 19.88
C THR A 934 -44.23 35.86 20.34
N SER A 935 -45.54 36.01 20.19
CA SER A 935 -46.52 34.92 20.37
C SER A 935 -46.39 33.82 19.30
N LEU A 936 -45.92 34.17 18.09
CA LEU A 936 -45.70 33.24 16.97
C LEU A 936 -44.52 32.29 17.25
N GLU A 937 -43.43 32.78 17.83
CA GLU A 937 -42.35 31.92 18.34
C GLU A 937 -42.87 30.91 19.36
N ILE A 938 -43.69 31.35 20.32
CA ILE A 938 -44.24 30.46 21.35
C ILE A 938 -45.13 29.39 20.71
N ALA A 939 -45.95 29.73 19.71
CA ALA A 939 -46.78 28.76 19.00
C ALA A 939 -45.93 27.68 18.32
N LYS A 940 -44.79 28.05 17.70
CA LYS A 940 -43.81 27.11 17.12
C LYS A 940 -43.14 26.20 18.16
N PHE A 941 -43.10 26.61 19.43
CA PHE A 941 -42.57 25.82 20.55
C PHE A 941 -43.68 25.34 21.51
N GLU A 942 -44.96 25.35 21.12
CA GLU A 942 -46.03 24.83 21.97
C GLU A 942 -45.88 23.31 22.15
N GLY A 943 -46.14 22.80 23.36
CA GLY A 943 -45.86 21.42 23.71
C GLY A 943 -44.37 21.08 23.94
N ALA A 944 -43.43 22.00 23.69
CA ALA A 944 -42.01 21.73 23.89
C ALA A 944 -41.63 21.47 25.36
N SER A 945 -40.64 20.60 25.58
CA SER A 945 -40.14 20.27 26.93
C SER A 945 -39.12 21.30 27.42
N ILE A 946 -39.30 21.73 28.67
CA ILE A 946 -38.49 22.73 29.35
C ILE A 946 -38.04 22.22 30.72
N LYS A 947 -36.98 22.80 31.29
CA LYS A 947 -36.43 22.38 32.59
C LYS A 947 -35.91 23.58 33.37
N THR A 948 -36.08 23.59 34.70
CA THR A 948 -35.45 24.60 35.56
C THR A 948 -34.02 24.21 35.94
N VAL A 949 -33.21 25.20 36.34
CA VAL A 949 -31.88 24.93 36.94
C VAL A 949 -32.00 24.06 38.20
N SER A 950 -33.06 24.20 39.00
CA SER A 950 -33.36 23.33 40.15
C SER A 950 -33.77 21.89 39.77
N GLY A 951 -33.91 21.57 38.48
CA GLY A 951 -34.08 20.20 37.98
C GLY A 951 -35.52 19.80 37.64
N ILE A 952 -36.52 20.63 37.93
CA ILE A 952 -37.95 20.38 37.70
C ILE A 952 -38.21 20.39 36.19
N ARG A 953 -38.85 19.34 35.65
CA ARG A 953 -39.28 19.28 34.24
C ARG A 953 -40.62 19.99 34.06
N GLY A 954 -40.88 20.48 32.86
CA GLY A 954 -42.14 21.09 32.48
C GLY A 954 -42.37 21.09 30.96
N GLN A 955 -43.50 21.67 30.57
CA GLN A 955 -43.93 21.78 29.18
C GLN A 955 -44.52 23.17 28.90
N ILE A 956 -44.23 23.72 27.72
CA ILE A 956 -44.92 24.91 27.18
C ILE A 956 -46.36 24.52 26.84
N LYS A 957 -47.36 25.31 27.28
CA LYS A 957 -48.78 24.96 27.16
C LYS A 957 -49.68 25.95 26.42
N ARG A 958 -49.29 27.22 26.29
CA ARG A 958 -49.88 28.24 25.39
C ARG A 958 -49.14 29.57 25.50
N ALA A 959 -49.08 30.36 24.44
CA ALA A 959 -48.80 31.80 24.55
C ALA A 959 -49.82 32.53 25.44
N LEU A 960 -49.39 33.62 26.09
CA LEU A 960 -50.31 34.64 26.62
C LEU A 960 -50.61 35.67 25.53
N SER A 961 -51.80 36.28 25.59
CA SER A 961 -52.18 37.39 24.71
C SER A 961 -51.59 38.73 25.15
N LYS A 962 -51.40 38.94 26.46
CA LYS A 962 -50.68 40.08 27.05
C LYS A 962 -49.96 39.61 28.33
N PRO A 963 -48.67 39.93 28.57
CA PRO A 963 -47.74 40.56 27.63
C PRO A 963 -47.36 39.60 26.48
N GLU A 964 -46.82 40.15 25.40
CA GLU A 964 -46.20 39.36 24.32
C GLU A 964 -44.88 38.74 24.78
N GLY A 965 -44.36 37.75 24.04
CA GLY A 965 -43.20 36.93 24.42
C GLY A 965 -43.37 36.08 25.69
N CYS A 966 -44.50 36.21 26.38
CA CYS A 966 -44.82 35.48 27.61
C CYS A 966 -45.68 34.24 27.34
N PHE A 967 -45.44 33.16 28.08
CA PHE A 967 -46.18 31.90 27.90
C PHE A 967 -46.52 31.20 29.21
N ARG A 968 -47.57 30.39 29.18
CA ARG A 968 -47.97 29.49 30.27
C ARG A 968 -47.24 28.17 30.13
N ALA A 969 -46.63 27.72 31.22
CA ALA A 969 -46.05 26.39 31.37
C ALA A 969 -46.68 25.60 32.53
N THR A 970 -46.62 24.28 32.40
CA THR A 970 -46.89 23.30 33.47
C THR A 970 -45.60 22.62 33.90
N PHE A 971 -45.39 22.44 35.20
CA PHE A 971 -44.23 21.82 35.82
C PHE A 971 -44.63 20.69 36.78
N GLU A 972 -43.69 19.77 37.05
CA GLU A 972 -43.88 18.65 37.99
C GLU A 972 -44.15 19.11 39.43
N ASP A 973 -43.44 20.16 39.87
CA ASP A 973 -43.56 20.79 41.19
C ASP A 973 -43.40 22.32 41.09
N LYS A 974 -43.63 23.02 42.19
CA LYS A 974 -43.61 24.47 42.27
C LYS A 974 -42.19 25.05 42.12
N VAL A 975 -41.95 25.63 40.95
CA VAL A 975 -40.77 26.46 40.65
C VAL A 975 -40.65 27.68 41.59
N LEU A 976 -39.45 28.21 41.75
CA LEU A 976 -39.18 29.43 42.54
C LEU A 976 -39.03 30.66 41.64
N MET A 977 -39.27 31.85 42.20
CA MET A 977 -39.07 33.12 41.47
C MET A 977 -37.61 33.35 41.04
N SER A 978 -36.68 32.69 41.73
CA SER A 978 -35.24 32.69 41.44
C SER A 978 -34.79 31.58 40.48
N ASP A 979 -35.70 30.70 40.01
CA ASP A 979 -35.33 29.69 39.01
C ASP A 979 -35.13 30.34 37.64
N ILE A 980 -34.11 29.87 36.93
CA ILE A 980 -33.99 30.09 35.48
C ILE A 980 -34.59 28.87 34.79
N VAL A 981 -35.57 29.10 33.92
CA VAL A 981 -36.15 28.09 33.05
C VAL A 981 -35.37 28.05 31.74
N PHE A 982 -35.11 26.87 31.18
CA PHE A 982 -34.51 26.76 29.86
C PHE A 982 -35.13 25.66 28.98
N LEU A 983 -35.19 25.94 27.69
CA LEU A 983 -35.47 25.00 26.61
C LEU A 983 -34.13 24.53 26.02
N ARG A 984 -33.92 23.22 25.85
CA ARG A 984 -32.72 22.67 25.19
C ARG A 984 -32.98 22.44 23.71
N ALA A 985 -32.58 23.39 22.88
CA ALA A 985 -32.62 23.28 21.43
C ALA A 985 -31.28 22.74 20.87
N TRP A 986 -31.31 22.32 19.61
CA TRP A 986 -30.15 21.89 18.85
C TRP A 986 -30.20 22.61 17.50
N PHE A 987 -29.11 23.28 17.14
CA PHE A 987 -29.00 24.05 15.90
C PHE A 987 -27.94 23.39 15.01
N PRO A 988 -28.27 22.98 13.77
CA PRO A 988 -27.30 22.39 12.85
C PRO A 988 -26.27 23.44 12.42
N ILE A 989 -25.01 23.01 12.26
CA ILE A 989 -23.91 23.86 11.79
C ILE A 989 -23.19 23.14 10.66
N LYS A 990 -23.13 23.79 9.49
CA LYS A 990 -22.30 23.38 8.37
C LYS A 990 -20.84 23.82 8.64
N PRO A 991 -19.82 22.98 8.41
CA PRO A 991 -18.42 23.42 8.41
C PRO A 991 -18.14 24.42 7.28
N HIS A 992 -17.05 25.18 7.40
CA HIS A 992 -16.64 26.10 6.35
C HIS A 992 -15.92 25.33 5.23
N LYS A 993 -16.28 25.59 3.96
CA LYS A 993 -15.51 25.14 2.80
C LYS A 993 -14.25 26.00 2.65
N PHE A 994 -13.23 25.73 3.48
CA PHE A 994 -11.92 26.35 3.41
C PHE A 994 -10.84 25.27 3.24
N TYR A 995 -9.99 25.48 2.24
CA TYR A 995 -8.84 24.66 1.89
C TYR A 995 -7.76 25.60 1.35
N ASN A 996 -6.52 25.43 1.80
CA ASN A 996 -5.36 26.18 1.30
C ASN A 996 -4.15 25.24 1.26
N ALA A 997 -3.57 25.01 0.08
CA ALA A 997 -2.44 24.10 -0.10
C ALA A 997 -1.13 24.70 0.44
N VAL A 998 -0.24 23.85 0.96
CA VAL A 998 1.06 24.25 1.54
C VAL A 998 2.14 24.20 0.45
N THR A 999 2.34 25.33 -0.22
CA THR A 999 3.20 25.53 -1.42
C THR A 999 4.65 25.89 -1.07
N ASN A 1000 5.22 25.22 -0.07
CA ASN A 1000 6.52 25.55 0.52
C ASN A 1000 7.74 25.51 -0.44
N LEU A 1001 7.61 24.96 -1.65
CA LEU A 1001 8.71 24.91 -2.63
C LEU A 1001 8.66 26.07 -3.64
N LEU A 1002 7.60 26.89 -3.62
CA LEU A 1002 7.47 28.08 -4.46
C LEU A 1002 8.01 29.34 -3.75
N ASP A 1003 7.63 29.55 -2.48
CA ASP A 1003 7.85 30.79 -1.69
C ASP A 1003 9.32 31.10 -1.28
N LEU A 1004 10.34 30.53 -1.93
CA LEU A 1004 11.73 30.51 -1.43
C LEU A 1004 12.57 31.80 -1.64
N GLN A 1005 12.05 32.84 -2.30
CA GLN A 1005 12.78 34.08 -2.65
C GLN A 1005 13.04 35.06 -1.48
N GLY A 1006 13.34 34.55 -0.29
CA GLY A 1006 13.60 35.35 0.92
C GLY A 1006 14.79 34.86 1.74
N ALA A 1007 15.72 34.12 1.14
CA ALA A 1007 16.75 33.38 1.86
C ALA A 1007 18.05 34.15 2.18
N GLU A 1008 18.23 35.36 1.65
CA GLU A 1008 19.45 36.18 1.88
C GLU A 1008 19.43 36.89 3.24
N ASP A 1009 18.25 37.32 3.69
CA ASP A 1009 18.03 37.84 5.05
C ASP A 1009 17.60 36.73 6.01
N GLY A 1010 17.96 36.85 7.29
CA GLY A 1010 17.68 35.86 8.35
C GLY A 1010 16.21 35.73 8.79
N GLU A 1011 15.24 36.12 7.96
CA GLU A 1011 13.81 36.13 8.25
C GLU A 1011 13.10 34.90 7.62
N ASP A 1012 12.90 33.82 8.41
CA ASP A 1012 12.12 32.61 8.08
C ASP A 1012 11.36 32.64 6.72
N SER A 1013 11.95 32.05 5.67
CA SER A 1013 11.31 31.74 4.39
C SER A 1013 10.15 30.74 4.57
N ALA A 1014 9.03 31.24 5.07
CA ALA A 1014 7.90 30.45 5.55
C ALA A 1014 6.57 30.88 4.93
N TRP A 1015 5.99 29.96 4.16
CA TRP A 1015 4.64 30.00 3.60
C TRP A 1015 3.60 30.59 4.57
N LYS A 1016 2.86 31.60 4.10
CA LYS A 1016 2.04 32.48 4.94
C LYS A 1016 0.56 32.05 5.00
N GLY A 1017 0.31 30.97 5.74
CA GLY A 1017 -1.04 30.49 6.03
C GLY A 1017 -1.89 31.42 6.92
N MET A 1018 -3.18 31.09 7.04
CA MET A 1018 -4.13 31.77 7.94
C MET A 1018 -3.64 31.69 9.40
N ARG A 1019 -3.63 32.83 10.10
CA ARG A 1019 -3.14 32.98 11.48
C ARG A 1019 -4.15 32.48 12.53
N LEU A 1020 -3.67 32.04 13.70
CA LEU A 1020 -4.56 31.58 14.79
C LEU A 1020 -5.36 32.76 15.39
N THR A 1021 -6.54 32.49 15.95
CA THR A 1021 -7.41 33.57 16.48
C THR A 1021 -6.86 34.28 17.72
N GLY A 1022 -5.81 33.74 18.35
CA GLY A 1022 -5.03 34.41 19.40
C GLY A 1022 -3.87 35.27 18.88
N GLU A 1023 -3.43 35.05 17.64
CA GLU A 1023 -2.36 35.82 16.98
C GLU A 1023 -2.95 37.03 16.26
N VAL A 1024 -4.05 36.83 15.52
CA VAL A 1024 -4.87 37.89 14.91
C VAL A 1024 -5.24 38.95 15.96
N ARG A 1025 -5.84 38.52 17.08
CA ARG A 1025 -6.17 39.41 18.22
C ARG A 1025 -4.99 40.16 18.81
N ARG A 1026 -3.80 39.56 18.84
CA ARG A 1026 -2.59 40.25 19.35
C ARG A 1026 -2.12 41.32 18.37
N ALA A 1027 -2.15 41.04 17.07
CA ALA A 1027 -1.79 42.01 16.04
C ALA A 1027 -2.78 43.18 15.95
N GLU A 1028 -4.07 42.91 16.19
CA GLU A 1028 -5.16 43.92 16.15
C GLU A 1028 -5.40 44.61 17.51
N GLY A 1029 -4.71 44.20 18.58
CA GLY A 1029 -4.91 44.74 19.94
C GLY A 1029 -6.24 44.36 20.62
N ILE A 1030 -6.99 43.38 20.08
CA ILE A 1030 -8.34 43.02 20.53
C ILE A 1030 -8.30 42.02 21.70
N GLU A 1031 -8.90 42.40 22.83
CA GLU A 1031 -9.01 41.53 24.02
C GLU A 1031 -9.82 40.24 23.78
N THR A 1032 -9.60 39.23 24.62
CA THR A 1032 -10.46 38.04 24.62
C THR A 1032 -11.83 38.36 25.22
N PRO A 1033 -12.97 38.10 24.53
CA PRO A 1033 -14.29 38.38 25.07
C PRO A 1033 -14.62 37.46 26.26
N GLN A 1034 -14.88 38.06 27.43
CA GLN A 1034 -15.20 37.36 28.67
C GLN A 1034 -16.47 37.92 29.32
N GLU A 1035 -17.56 37.15 29.25
CA GLU A 1035 -18.84 37.49 29.87
C GLU A 1035 -18.76 37.39 31.41
N LYS A 1036 -18.95 38.51 32.12
CA LYS A 1036 -18.95 38.57 33.60
C LYS A 1036 -19.95 37.61 34.27
N ASN A 1037 -21.01 37.19 33.56
CA ASN A 1037 -22.04 36.25 34.03
C ASN A 1037 -21.70 34.77 33.77
N SER A 1038 -20.83 34.47 32.81
CA SER A 1038 -20.38 33.10 32.49
C SER A 1038 -19.15 32.67 33.28
N ALA A 1039 -18.47 33.60 33.95
CA ALA A 1039 -17.37 33.32 34.86
C ALA A 1039 -17.86 32.65 36.16
N TYR A 1040 -17.31 31.47 36.48
CA TYR A 1040 -17.63 30.73 37.71
C TYR A 1040 -17.19 31.51 38.97
N ARG A 1041 -17.99 31.39 40.04
CA ARG A 1041 -17.73 32.02 41.34
C ARG A 1041 -17.98 31.01 42.46
N LYS A 1042 -17.32 31.17 43.62
CA LYS A 1042 -17.60 30.38 44.83
C LYS A 1042 -19.03 30.70 45.30
N ILE A 1043 -19.89 29.68 45.38
CA ILE A 1043 -21.29 29.85 45.84
C ILE A 1043 -21.37 29.45 47.30
N GLU A 1044 -21.63 30.41 48.18
CA GLU A 1044 -21.87 30.17 49.60
C GLU A 1044 -23.37 29.98 49.83
N ARG A 1045 -23.75 28.83 50.42
CA ARG A 1045 -25.16 28.46 50.64
C ARG A 1045 -25.49 28.55 52.12
N THR A 1046 -26.44 29.41 52.47
CA THR A 1046 -27.02 29.49 53.82
C THR A 1046 -27.83 28.23 54.15
N GLU A 1047 -27.88 27.84 55.42
CA GLU A 1047 -28.76 26.75 55.86
C GLU A 1047 -30.23 27.12 55.67
N ARG A 1048 -30.99 26.23 54.99
CA ARG A 1048 -32.39 26.49 54.62
C ARG A 1048 -33.32 25.92 55.68
N HIS A 1049 -33.68 26.75 56.67
CA HIS A 1049 -34.78 26.45 57.56
C HIS A 1049 -36.13 26.56 56.81
N PHE A 1050 -37.01 25.59 57.00
CA PHE A 1050 -38.36 25.59 56.45
C PHE A 1050 -39.37 26.05 57.51
N ASN A 1051 -40.47 26.67 57.06
CA ASN A 1051 -41.55 27.06 57.96
C ASN A 1051 -42.22 25.83 58.59
N PRO A 1052 -42.67 25.89 59.86
CA PRO A 1052 -43.36 24.78 60.52
C PRO A 1052 -44.70 24.46 59.86
N LEU A 1053 -45.14 23.21 60.00
CA LEU A 1053 -46.42 22.74 59.44
C LEU A 1053 -47.61 23.51 59.99
N ARG A 1054 -48.35 24.19 59.11
CA ARG A 1054 -49.54 24.98 59.45
C ARG A 1054 -50.81 24.22 59.09
N VAL A 1055 -51.34 23.44 60.04
CA VAL A 1055 -52.62 22.73 59.89
C VAL A 1055 -53.77 23.74 59.66
N PRO A 1056 -54.66 23.55 58.67
CA PRO A 1056 -55.83 24.40 58.48
C PRO A 1056 -56.79 24.38 59.68
N LYS A 1057 -57.36 25.54 60.04
CA LYS A 1057 -58.25 25.68 61.21
C LYS A 1057 -59.56 24.86 61.14
N LYS A 1058 -59.98 24.40 59.95
CA LYS A 1058 -61.10 23.45 59.81
C LYS A 1058 -60.63 22.06 60.24
N LEU A 1059 -59.71 21.47 59.48
CA LEU A 1059 -59.08 20.17 59.77
C LEU A 1059 -58.60 20.03 61.24
N ALA A 1060 -58.04 21.07 61.85
CA ALA A 1060 -57.62 21.03 63.27
C ALA A 1060 -58.77 20.87 64.30
N LYS A 1061 -60.03 21.10 63.90
CA LYS A 1061 -61.25 20.75 64.65
C LYS A 1061 -61.78 19.38 64.26
N ASP A 1062 -61.70 19.05 62.97
CA ASP A 1062 -62.30 17.85 62.37
C ASP A 1062 -61.47 16.57 62.63
N LEU A 1063 -60.21 16.73 63.07
CA LEU A 1063 -59.32 15.63 63.47
C LEU A 1063 -59.82 14.88 64.72
N PRO A 1064 -59.79 13.53 64.73
CA PRO A 1064 -60.10 12.73 65.93
C PRO A 1064 -59.27 13.14 67.14
N PHE A 1065 -59.88 13.13 68.33
CA PHE A 1065 -59.32 13.66 69.59
C PHE A 1065 -57.84 13.28 69.85
N SER A 1066 -57.48 11.99 69.69
CA SER A 1066 -56.10 11.51 69.90
C SER A 1066 -55.06 12.12 68.93
N SER A 1067 -55.49 12.65 67.79
CA SER A 1067 -54.64 13.26 66.76
C SER A 1067 -54.69 14.80 66.76
N GLN A 1068 -55.47 15.40 67.67
CA GLN A 1068 -55.68 16.85 67.67
C GLN A 1068 -54.44 17.60 68.20
N PRO A 1069 -53.90 18.59 67.48
CA PRO A 1069 -52.66 19.26 67.86
C PRO A 1069 -52.87 20.20 69.06
N VAL A 1070 -52.36 19.82 70.23
CA VAL A 1070 -52.42 20.60 71.48
C VAL A 1070 -51.49 21.82 71.41
N GLN A 1071 -51.99 22.92 70.84
CA GLN A 1071 -51.27 24.20 70.73
C GLN A 1071 -51.77 25.21 71.77
N MET A 1072 -51.03 25.34 72.87
CA MET A 1072 -51.31 26.36 73.90
C MET A 1072 -51.10 27.78 73.34
N GLN A 1073 -52.04 28.69 73.63
CA GLN A 1073 -51.86 30.12 73.28
C GLN A 1073 -50.86 30.78 74.23
N LYS A 1074 -50.00 31.66 73.72
CA LYS A 1074 -49.10 32.46 74.58
C LYS A 1074 -49.93 33.33 75.52
N GLN A 1075 -49.69 33.19 76.82
CA GLN A 1075 -50.37 33.96 77.86
C GLN A 1075 -50.10 35.47 77.70
N LYS A 1076 -51.17 36.26 77.67
CA LYS A 1076 -51.12 37.72 77.43
C LYS A 1076 -51.15 38.59 78.69
N ARG A 1077 -51.56 38.04 79.83
CA ARG A 1077 -51.62 38.71 81.13
C ARG A 1077 -50.61 38.04 82.07
N GLU A 1078 -49.83 38.84 82.78
CA GLU A 1078 -48.94 38.33 83.83
C GLU A 1078 -49.74 37.73 84.98
N THR A 1079 -49.37 36.51 85.36
CA THR A 1079 -49.90 35.83 86.54
C THR A 1079 -49.34 36.41 87.82
N TYR A 1080 -50.05 36.21 88.93
CA TYR A 1080 -49.52 36.48 90.28
C TYR A 1080 -48.18 35.76 90.52
N MET A 1081 -48.01 34.53 90.02
CA MET A 1081 -46.75 33.78 90.16
C MET A 1081 -45.59 34.40 89.38
N GLN A 1082 -45.84 35.01 88.21
CA GLN A 1082 -44.81 35.78 87.49
C GLN A 1082 -44.47 37.09 88.20
N LYS A 1083 -45.48 37.79 88.77
CA LYS A 1083 -45.26 39.03 89.55
C LYS A 1083 -44.57 38.79 90.89
N ARG A 1084 -44.75 37.61 91.49
CA ARG A 1084 -44.11 37.16 92.74
C ARG A 1084 -42.69 36.59 92.51
N ALA A 1085 -42.27 36.38 91.26
CA ALA A 1085 -40.96 35.81 90.97
C ALA A 1085 -39.83 36.78 91.38
N VAL A 1086 -38.94 36.33 92.27
CA VAL A 1086 -37.82 37.14 92.77
C VAL A 1086 -36.83 37.41 91.63
N VAL A 1087 -36.42 38.68 91.48
CA VAL A 1087 -35.40 39.08 90.50
C VAL A 1087 -34.04 38.56 90.97
N ALA A 1088 -33.42 37.72 90.14
CA ALA A 1088 -32.15 37.08 90.45
C ALA A 1088 -30.99 38.07 90.60
N GLY A 1089 -30.10 37.82 91.57
CA GLY A 1089 -28.91 38.64 91.81
C GLY A 1089 -27.94 38.70 90.63
N LYS A 1090 -27.05 39.70 90.63
CA LYS A 1090 -26.06 39.93 89.56
C LYS A 1090 -25.21 38.68 89.27
N GLU A 1091 -24.75 38.02 90.33
CA GLU A 1091 -23.93 36.81 90.27
C GLU A 1091 -24.71 35.61 89.76
N GLU A 1092 -25.91 35.35 90.29
CA GLU A 1092 -26.80 34.31 89.76
C GLU A 1092 -27.10 34.49 88.28
N ARG A 1093 -27.31 35.73 87.82
CA ARG A 1093 -27.57 36.02 86.41
C ARG A 1093 -26.35 35.71 85.54
N VAL A 1094 -25.14 35.99 86.03
CA VAL A 1094 -23.89 35.58 85.35
C VAL A 1094 -23.76 34.06 85.33
N ALA A 1095 -24.01 33.37 86.45
CA ALA A 1095 -23.96 31.91 86.54
C ALA A 1095 -24.98 31.21 85.62
N ARG A 1096 -26.22 31.73 85.54
CA ARG A 1096 -27.27 31.24 84.63
C ARG A 1096 -26.89 31.49 83.16
N ASN A 1097 -26.34 32.66 82.83
CA ASN A 1097 -25.87 32.96 81.47
C ASN A 1097 -24.70 32.05 81.06
N LEU A 1098 -23.73 31.83 81.95
CA LEU A 1098 -22.60 30.92 81.73
C LEU A 1098 -23.10 29.47 81.55
N MET A 1099 -24.01 29.01 82.40
CA MET A 1099 -24.61 27.67 82.29
C MET A 1099 -25.39 27.53 80.96
N GLN A 1100 -26.12 28.56 80.53
CA GLN A 1100 -26.80 28.56 79.23
C GLN A 1100 -25.81 28.46 78.06
N GLN A 1101 -24.72 29.23 78.08
CA GLN A 1101 -23.66 29.17 77.06
C GLN A 1101 -22.96 27.80 77.01
N VAL A 1102 -22.64 27.24 78.18
CA VAL A 1102 -22.05 25.88 78.28
C VAL A 1102 -23.02 24.83 77.73
N MET A 1103 -24.32 24.94 78.00
CA MET A 1103 -25.32 24.01 77.49
C MET A 1103 -25.58 24.17 75.98
N THR A 1104 -25.60 25.39 75.42
CA THR A 1104 -25.72 25.57 73.96
C THR A 1104 -24.50 25.01 73.23
N LEU A 1105 -23.28 25.33 73.69
CA LEU A 1105 -22.03 24.77 73.13
C LEU A 1105 -21.97 23.24 73.27
N ARG A 1106 -22.43 22.68 74.39
CA ARG A 1106 -22.55 21.22 74.58
C ARG A 1106 -23.51 20.61 73.57
N ASN A 1107 -24.71 21.18 73.42
CA ASN A 1107 -25.74 20.66 72.52
C ASN A 1107 -25.31 20.73 71.06
N GLU A 1108 -24.71 21.84 70.63
CA GLU A 1108 -24.15 22.00 69.28
C GLU A 1108 -22.99 21.03 69.01
N LYS A 1109 -22.08 20.86 69.98
CA LYS A 1109 -20.96 19.90 69.91
C LYS A 1109 -21.44 18.45 69.86
N VAL A 1110 -22.53 18.12 70.55
CA VAL A 1110 -23.17 16.80 70.50
C VAL A 1110 -23.90 16.58 69.18
N ALA A 1111 -24.62 17.57 68.65
CA ALA A 1111 -25.25 17.51 67.32
C ALA A 1111 -24.20 17.29 66.24
N LYS A 1112 -23.20 18.18 66.13
CA LYS A 1112 -22.08 18.06 65.17
C LYS A 1112 -21.37 16.71 65.27
N ARG A 1113 -21.18 16.17 66.48
CA ARG A 1113 -20.62 14.82 66.70
C ARG A 1113 -21.54 13.71 66.19
N ARG A 1114 -22.83 13.76 66.50
CA ARG A 1114 -23.83 12.77 66.05
C ARG A 1114 -23.92 12.76 64.52
N ASP A 1115 -24.02 13.93 63.91
CA ASP A 1115 -24.22 14.07 62.47
C ASP A 1115 -22.93 13.67 61.70
N ALA A 1116 -21.75 13.87 62.28
CA ALA A 1116 -20.49 13.31 61.78
C ALA A 1116 -20.42 11.77 61.95
N GLN A 1117 -20.90 11.23 63.08
CA GLN A 1117 -20.98 9.79 63.30
C GLN A 1117 -21.99 9.13 62.35
N GLU A 1118 -23.08 9.80 62.01
CA GLU A 1118 -24.07 9.34 61.04
C GLU A 1118 -23.51 9.29 59.63
N LYS A 1119 -22.82 10.35 59.16
CA LYS A 1119 -22.09 10.33 57.88
C LYS A 1119 -21.08 9.18 57.81
N ARG A 1120 -20.36 8.91 58.92
CA ARG A 1120 -19.46 7.74 59.05
C ARG A 1120 -20.21 6.40 58.98
N ARG A 1121 -21.38 6.30 59.63
CA ARG A 1121 -22.25 5.10 59.58
C ARG A 1121 -22.90 4.90 58.21
N GLU A 1122 -23.18 5.95 57.45
CA GLU A 1122 -23.69 5.86 56.08
C GLU A 1122 -22.63 5.27 55.13
N GLY A 1123 -21.40 5.80 55.17
CA GLY A 1123 -20.27 5.23 54.42
C GLY A 1123 -19.96 3.78 54.80
N TYR A 1124 -20.11 3.41 56.08
CA TYR A 1124 -19.99 2.03 56.53
C TYR A 1124 -21.14 1.14 56.01
N ARG A 1125 -22.40 1.57 56.13
CA ARG A 1125 -23.58 0.83 55.62
C ARG A 1125 -23.46 0.53 54.11
N LYS A 1126 -22.96 1.47 53.32
CA LYS A 1126 -22.72 1.26 51.87
C LYS A 1126 -21.70 0.15 51.61
N LYS A 1127 -20.60 0.11 52.37
CA LYS A 1127 -19.59 -0.96 52.28
C LYS A 1127 -20.09 -2.32 52.77
N VAL A 1128 -20.98 -2.34 53.78
CA VAL A 1128 -21.62 -3.58 54.24
C VAL A 1128 -22.52 -4.14 53.14
N ALA A 1129 -23.38 -3.32 52.54
CA ALA A 1129 -24.24 -3.74 51.42
C ALA A 1129 -23.43 -4.26 50.20
N GLU A 1130 -22.34 -3.56 49.83
CA GLU A 1130 -21.42 -3.99 48.76
C GLU A 1130 -20.77 -5.36 49.04
N ASN A 1131 -20.45 -5.64 50.31
CA ASN A 1131 -19.90 -6.93 50.73
C ASN A 1131 -20.97 -8.04 50.83
N GLU A 1132 -22.20 -7.70 51.24
CA GLU A 1132 -23.35 -8.61 51.26
C GLU A 1132 -23.77 -9.00 49.84
N GLU A 1133 -23.71 -8.07 48.89
CA GLU A 1133 -23.93 -8.32 47.45
C GLU A 1133 -22.90 -9.29 46.89
N LYS A 1134 -21.60 -9.01 47.05
CA LYS A 1134 -20.51 -9.91 46.62
C LYS A 1134 -20.56 -11.27 47.31
N ARG A 1135 -21.01 -11.32 48.57
CA ARG A 1135 -21.24 -12.58 49.28
C ARG A 1135 -22.41 -13.36 48.66
N ALA A 1136 -23.52 -12.70 48.33
CA ALA A 1136 -24.66 -13.32 47.68
C ALA A 1136 -24.34 -13.81 46.25
N GLU A 1137 -23.50 -13.08 45.49
CA GLU A 1137 -22.94 -13.56 44.21
C GLU A 1137 -22.09 -14.83 44.39
N ARG A 1138 -21.20 -14.82 45.39
CA ARG A 1138 -20.37 -15.99 45.72
C ARG A 1138 -21.23 -17.20 46.12
N GLU A 1139 -22.20 -17.01 47.02
CA GLU A 1139 -23.11 -18.08 47.47
C GLU A 1139 -23.99 -18.60 46.31
N LYS A 1140 -24.42 -17.73 45.37
CA LYS A 1140 -25.06 -18.16 44.12
C LYS A 1140 -24.12 -19.02 43.27
N ARG A 1141 -22.85 -18.63 43.10
CA ARG A 1141 -21.87 -19.37 42.30
C ARG A 1141 -21.52 -20.72 42.92
N GLU A 1142 -21.26 -20.77 44.23
CA GLU A 1142 -20.99 -22.00 44.97
C GLU A 1142 -22.20 -22.95 44.95
N LYS A 1143 -23.43 -22.42 45.07
CA LYS A 1143 -24.66 -23.19 44.89
C LYS A 1143 -24.82 -23.72 43.46
N ALA A 1144 -24.54 -22.92 42.43
CA ALA A 1144 -24.61 -23.36 41.04
C ALA A 1144 -23.55 -24.45 40.73
N GLU A 1145 -22.33 -24.29 41.25
CA GLU A 1145 -21.26 -25.28 41.12
C GLU A 1145 -21.60 -26.59 41.85
N TYR A 1146 -22.20 -26.50 43.04
CA TYR A 1146 -22.71 -27.65 43.79
C TYR A 1146 -23.79 -28.40 43.03
N TRP A 1147 -24.86 -27.73 42.57
CA TRP A 1147 -25.93 -28.36 41.81
C TRP A 1147 -25.48 -28.85 40.42
N GLY A 1148 -24.48 -28.22 39.80
CA GLY A 1148 -23.85 -28.73 38.58
C GLY A 1148 -23.07 -30.03 38.82
N LYS A 1149 -22.30 -30.12 39.91
CA LYS A 1149 -21.61 -31.35 40.34
C LYS A 1149 -22.61 -32.44 40.74
N GLU A 1150 -23.65 -32.10 41.49
CA GLU A 1150 -24.67 -33.07 41.91
C GLU A 1150 -25.55 -33.52 40.74
N GLY A 1151 -25.93 -32.62 39.82
CA GLY A 1151 -26.65 -32.97 38.60
C GLY A 1151 -25.86 -33.93 37.71
N ARG A 1152 -24.55 -33.70 37.53
CA ARG A 1152 -23.66 -34.66 36.86
C ARG A 1152 -23.60 -36.01 37.59
N LYS A 1153 -23.55 -36.00 38.93
CA LYS A 1153 -23.56 -37.23 39.76
C LYS A 1153 -24.88 -37.99 39.64
N ARG A 1154 -26.03 -37.33 39.72
CA ARG A 1154 -27.37 -37.93 39.58
C ARG A 1154 -27.57 -38.48 38.16
N LYS A 1155 -27.27 -37.70 37.12
CA LYS A 1155 -27.35 -38.17 35.72
C LYS A 1155 -26.43 -39.37 35.46
N ALA A 1156 -25.26 -39.45 36.10
CA ALA A 1156 -24.40 -40.64 36.04
C ALA A 1156 -24.99 -41.86 36.79
N GLN A 1157 -25.72 -41.65 37.89
CA GLN A 1157 -26.44 -42.71 38.61
C GLN A 1157 -27.68 -43.19 37.83
N GLU A 1158 -28.44 -42.29 37.20
CA GLU A 1158 -29.57 -42.63 36.31
C GLU A 1158 -29.09 -43.35 35.05
N ALA A 1159 -27.98 -42.92 34.44
CA ALA A 1159 -27.37 -43.63 33.31
C ALA A 1159 -26.84 -45.03 33.69
N ALA A 1160 -26.42 -45.22 34.94
CA ALA A 1160 -26.09 -46.55 35.47
C ALA A 1160 -27.33 -47.41 35.72
N ALA A 1161 -28.44 -46.81 36.19
CA ALA A 1161 -29.71 -47.49 36.41
C ALA A 1161 -30.38 -47.93 35.09
N ASN A 1162 -30.47 -47.04 34.08
CA ASN A 1162 -31.08 -47.34 32.79
C ASN A 1162 -30.32 -48.42 31.99
N ARG A 1163 -29.01 -48.59 32.23
CA ARG A 1163 -28.24 -49.73 31.67
C ARG A 1163 -28.62 -51.09 32.27
N GLY A 1164 -29.38 -51.12 33.37
CA GLY A 1164 -30.00 -52.35 33.91
C GLY A 1164 -31.42 -52.64 33.40
N GLY A 1165 -32.01 -51.77 32.57
CA GLY A 1165 -33.45 -51.78 32.28
C GLY A 1165 -33.93 -52.50 31.01
N LYS A 1166 -33.04 -53.01 30.14
CA LYS A 1166 -33.43 -53.63 28.85
C LYS A 1166 -33.23 -55.16 28.79
N ARG A 1167 -33.98 -55.90 29.62
CA ARG A 1167 -34.54 -57.24 29.25
C ARG A 1167 -35.55 -57.71 30.31
N ARG A 1168 -36.77 -58.00 29.86
CA ARG A 1168 -38.03 -58.13 30.64
C ARG A 1168 -38.45 -56.80 31.31
N ARG A 1169 -39.73 -56.44 31.31
CA ARG A 1169 -40.92 -57.17 30.82
C ARG A 1169 -41.50 -56.51 29.57
#